data_AF-A0A8H4IS72-F1
#
_entry.id   AF-A0A8H4IS72-F1
#
_cell.length_a   1.000
_cell.length_b   1.000
_cell.length_c   1.000
_cell.angle_alpha   90.00
_cell.angle_beta   90.00
_cell.angle_gamma   90.00
#
_symmetry.space_group_name_H-M   'P 1'
#
loop_
_entity.id
_entity.type
_entity.pdbx_description
1 polymer ?
#
loop_
_entity_poly.entity_id
_entity_poly.type
_entity_poly.pdbx_seq_one_letter_code
_entity_poly.pdbx_strand_id
1 'polypeptide(L)'
;MHAAAIVFLCLLAWARPSHQHPSRLQRTTGCRCSTIHSHQTHAFWLQPPELENPSDTCRRLGYQLGHWLAWIDGNTDLQTAWQLYDDILQNRQPNAALQQKKGLNRTASQDEEAAEKSTVSCSIEGMDDSREGATPSDFLLIRVFLGIIVLVVLFESGSTICSWQHATPAPNEQPLACYPSTMEPGQIWPLSVLLRTKDQFALFFVSSFAAKLLHLYSHRASLPILLIVLYTPTFFLPDVLLVLFNKLVVYRQNRSRAWRIFGGLLALLTAATSASQISFYIETGGEVQWMAAGNLAMDPGGLRMILSELPKFSVFILAFSGVAWLIAPRFYALVGRVLHKVGLSFRQMHRCLRGKSQLSGYEQLAGPCDEGVEPSKSDERTTIPSLLKAAAISVGVVAATVTVAVLQIVRPRTPPYAHMSGSLPITLFEGLFFNPINGEFCLPYPHHRVDFPFEQYAKLAGHAPPPDWKPLTDECRRRRRHHHHGLPHGPPPPGMPPLPPGPPLPHHGPPPPPPLPPDYYDDGDLYPRGPPAEDWAFDGPPPPPAHHRHHGHYDPTCDPLKLSNLEESLFEPLASSVKTNQPSIKNVLLITLESTRKDMFPFRKDSGVYNSILSSYHDASAAVELDKKLRNLTTTAAFLTGESTNFDEDAAFNETGAVGSWVSKFQDGRGGINVQGAVTGSAFTLKSLLTSLCGVEALPVDFTEEVKGRIYQPCLPQIMDLFNKAEANDSASSDFVETLDKEDFLSWPWDSAMVQSVTDQFDSQYTLDDQIGFRTQILESTLSNPASKHYPPKEPKSNYFGYPETEALPYMRDLFASAKQQQRRLFVSHLTSTPHHPFATPESWGEKESYLRRKRYQPEDEFDHYLNTIKYQDEYLDRVFGMLDDVGALNETLVVLVGDHGLAFATPDGSKSTFENGHVANFAIPLLFAHPALPRLQISSQTTPTSIVPTILDLLAQTHSLSGAQKTAAHHLLPRYQGHSMIREQKWSVPVTDRAPRHHHHPDAALPADASFPTTNATTAHPFHFSIINPGGSVLSIAQSASPYRLVLPLCSTHGLRFTDTRGDPGEAAPIIAWSVDGLLKDVRAKHGREAAEWADLAVRLGGWWFWEQRSRWGYHYAARSTDRGAVEGGGGRIRKEHWWET
;
A
#
# COMPACT_ATOMS: atom_id res chain seq x y z
N MET A 1 9.38 -18.73 -34.15
CA MET A 1 9.26 -17.36 -33.59
C MET A 1 7.87 -16.78 -33.77
N HIS A 2 7.32 -16.66 -34.99
CA HIS A 2 5.93 -16.17 -35.18
C HIS A 2 4.90 -17.10 -34.53
N ALA A 3 5.09 -18.42 -34.57
CA ALA A 3 4.24 -19.37 -33.84
C ALA A 3 4.32 -19.20 -32.31
N ALA A 4 5.50 -18.91 -31.73
CA ALA A 4 5.65 -18.68 -30.30
C ALA A 4 5.10 -17.30 -29.88
N ALA A 5 5.25 -16.28 -30.73
CA ALA A 5 4.67 -14.96 -30.53
C ALA A 5 3.14 -14.99 -30.71
N ILE A 6 2.60 -15.79 -31.63
CA ILE A 6 1.16 -16.02 -31.79
C ILE A 6 0.64 -16.86 -30.63
N VAL A 7 1.34 -17.91 -30.19
CA VAL A 7 0.97 -18.66 -28.97
C VAL A 7 1.03 -17.76 -27.74
N PHE A 8 2.01 -16.85 -27.63
CA PHE A 8 2.11 -15.89 -26.52
C PHE A 8 1.07 -14.76 -26.61
N LEU A 9 0.76 -14.24 -27.80
CA LEU A 9 -0.32 -13.26 -28.03
C LEU A 9 -1.69 -13.91 -27.85
N CYS A 10 -1.85 -15.18 -28.21
CA CYS A 10 -3.02 -15.99 -27.92
C CYS A 10 -3.09 -16.36 -26.44
N LEU A 11 -1.96 -16.57 -25.73
CA LEU A 11 -1.91 -16.75 -24.28
C LEU A 11 -2.20 -15.45 -23.53
N LEU A 12 -1.79 -14.28 -24.05
CA LEU A 12 -2.18 -12.95 -23.55
C LEU A 12 -3.65 -12.62 -23.87
N ALA A 13 -4.16 -13.10 -25.01
CA ALA A 13 -5.58 -12.99 -25.37
C ALA A 13 -6.47 -14.00 -24.60
N TRP A 14 -5.91 -15.17 -24.24
CA TRP A 14 -6.50 -16.20 -23.39
C TRP A 14 -6.42 -15.84 -21.91
N ALA A 15 -5.35 -15.16 -21.48
CA ALA A 15 -5.16 -14.52 -20.19
C ALA A 15 -5.75 -13.10 -20.14
N ARG A 16 -6.82 -12.87 -20.91
CA ARG A 16 -7.88 -11.98 -20.41
C ARG A 16 -8.40 -12.60 -19.12
N PRO A 17 -8.76 -11.80 -18.10
CA PRO A 17 -9.06 -12.29 -16.77
C PRO A 17 -10.06 -13.44 -16.88
N SER A 18 -9.56 -14.65 -16.65
CA SER A 18 -10.42 -15.81 -16.53
C SER A 18 -11.13 -15.65 -15.21
N HIS A 19 -12.41 -15.29 -15.31
CA HIS A 19 -13.43 -15.59 -14.34
C HIS A 19 -13.12 -16.93 -13.65
N GLN A 20 -12.96 -16.90 -12.33
CA GLN A 20 -13.12 -18.10 -11.54
C GLN A 20 -14.62 -18.44 -11.54
N HIS A 21 -15.01 -19.47 -12.27
CA HIS A 21 -16.11 -20.30 -11.79
C HIS A 21 -15.62 -21.00 -10.51
N PRO A 22 -16.49 -21.22 -9.50
CA PRO A 22 -16.08 -21.82 -8.25
C PRO A 22 -15.60 -23.24 -8.51
N SER A 23 -14.29 -23.44 -8.53
CA SER A 23 -13.72 -24.76 -8.35
C SER A 23 -14.05 -25.18 -6.92
N ARG A 24 -14.96 -26.15 -6.76
CA ARG A 24 -14.96 -26.98 -5.56
C ARG A 24 -13.58 -27.63 -5.47
N LEU A 25 -12.70 -27.08 -4.63
CA LEU A 25 -11.44 -27.68 -4.26
C LEU A 25 -11.75 -28.90 -3.37
N GLN A 26 -11.72 -30.10 -3.94
CA GLN A 26 -11.34 -31.31 -3.19
C GLN A 26 -9.88 -31.59 -3.49
N ARG A 27 -9.00 -31.42 -2.49
CA ARG A 27 -7.56 -31.75 -2.57
C ARG A 27 -7.38 -33.27 -2.39
N THR A 28 -6.53 -33.89 -3.21
CA THR A 28 -6.41 -35.35 -3.42
C THR A 28 -5.28 -36.05 -2.64
N THR A 29 -4.80 -35.50 -1.51
CA THR A 29 -3.75 -36.14 -0.68
C THR A 29 -4.18 -36.28 0.78
N GLY A 30 -4.23 -37.52 1.27
CA GLY A 30 -4.54 -37.87 2.67
C GLY A 30 -3.41 -38.66 3.32
N CYS A 31 -3.47 -38.81 4.65
CA CYS A 31 -2.59 -39.68 5.41
C CYS A 31 -3.21 -41.08 5.47
N ARG A 32 -2.56 -42.08 4.87
CA ARG A 32 -2.91 -43.48 5.14
C ARG A 32 -2.09 -43.97 6.32
N CYS A 33 -2.76 -44.38 7.38
CA CYS A 33 -2.15 -44.98 8.54
C CYS A 33 -2.50 -46.46 8.58
N SER A 34 -1.50 -47.31 8.82
CA SER A 34 -1.69 -48.74 9.06
C SER A 34 -1.17 -49.13 10.43
N THR A 35 -1.89 -50.04 11.08
CA THR A 35 -1.51 -50.63 12.36
C THR A 35 -1.37 -52.13 12.15
N ILE A 36 -0.34 -52.73 12.74
CA ILE A 36 -0.15 -54.18 12.76
C ILE A 36 -0.31 -54.63 14.21
N HIS A 37 -1.38 -55.40 14.45
CA HIS A 37 -1.65 -56.03 15.73
C HIS A 37 -1.96 -57.49 15.47
N SER A 38 -1.32 -58.41 16.21
CA SER A 38 -1.51 -59.86 16.11
C SER A 38 -1.54 -60.42 14.66
N HIS A 39 -0.60 -59.97 13.84
CA HIS A 39 -0.43 -60.32 12.42
C HIS A 39 -1.55 -59.88 11.45
N GLN A 40 -2.50 -59.05 11.88
CA GLN A 40 -3.48 -58.41 10.97
C GLN A 40 -3.15 -56.92 10.78
N THR A 41 -3.18 -56.47 9.52
CA THR A 41 -2.93 -55.07 9.16
C THR A 41 -4.25 -54.35 8.93
N HIS A 42 -4.55 -53.35 9.75
CA HIS A 42 -5.71 -52.48 9.58
C HIS A 42 -5.24 -51.11 9.08
N ALA A 43 -5.81 -50.64 7.97
CA ALA A 43 -5.46 -49.35 7.37
C ALA A 43 -6.66 -48.42 7.31
N PHE A 44 -6.45 -47.13 7.61
CA PHE A 44 -7.46 -46.10 7.55
C PHE A 44 -6.86 -44.76 7.09
N TRP A 45 -7.73 -43.84 6.67
CA TRP A 45 -7.36 -42.64 5.94
C TRP A 45 -7.81 -41.39 6.70
N LEU A 46 -6.92 -40.40 6.83
CA LEU A 46 -7.17 -39.14 7.54
C LEU A 46 -6.79 -37.94 6.66
N GLN A 47 -7.60 -36.88 6.67
CA GLN A 47 -7.38 -35.70 5.84
C GLN A 47 -6.66 -34.59 6.65
N PRO A 48 -5.55 -34.01 6.13
CA PRO A 48 -4.90 -32.86 6.76
C PRO A 48 -5.76 -31.60 6.72
N PRO A 49 -5.65 -30.66 7.68
CA PRO A 49 -6.31 -29.35 7.62
C PRO A 49 -5.66 -28.48 6.52
N GLU A 50 -6.42 -27.56 5.93
CA GLU A 50 -6.06 -26.88 4.66
C GLU A 50 -4.76 -26.05 4.69
N LEU A 51 -4.24 -25.71 5.87
CA LEU A 51 -3.12 -24.80 6.11
C LEU A 51 -1.83 -25.49 6.63
N GLU A 52 -1.83 -26.80 6.89
CA GLU A 52 -0.65 -27.52 7.40
C GLU A 52 0.08 -28.37 6.33
N ASN A 53 1.39 -28.56 6.51
CA ASN A 53 2.20 -29.43 5.66
C ASN A 53 1.80 -30.91 5.87
N PRO A 54 1.32 -31.62 4.82
CA PRO A 54 0.84 -33.00 4.94
C PRO A 54 1.88 -33.97 5.51
N SER A 55 3.18 -33.75 5.27
CA SER A 55 4.27 -34.58 5.78
C SER A 55 4.35 -34.53 7.31
N ASP A 56 4.26 -33.32 7.85
CA ASP A 56 4.38 -33.09 9.28
C ASP A 56 3.10 -33.52 9.99
N THR A 57 1.93 -33.29 9.38
CA THR A 57 0.64 -33.80 9.86
C THR A 57 0.61 -35.32 9.88
N CYS A 58 1.01 -36.03 8.81
CA CYS A 58 1.02 -37.50 8.80
C CYS A 58 2.02 -38.11 9.79
N ARG A 59 3.19 -37.48 9.98
CA ARG A 59 4.18 -37.91 10.98
C ARG A 59 3.64 -37.71 12.40
N ARG A 60 2.99 -36.58 12.67
CA ARG A 60 2.37 -36.26 13.96
C ARG A 60 1.22 -37.21 14.29
N LEU A 61 0.32 -37.47 13.34
CA LEU A 61 -0.78 -38.43 13.49
C LEU A 61 -0.29 -39.85 13.71
N GLY A 62 0.73 -40.30 12.96
CA GLY A 62 1.34 -41.61 13.19
C GLY A 62 1.95 -41.75 14.58
N TYR A 63 2.59 -40.69 15.07
CA TYR A 63 3.12 -40.66 16.43
C TYR A 63 2.02 -40.68 17.51
N GLN A 64 0.95 -39.91 17.33
CA GLN A 64 -0.19 -39.86 18.25
C GLN A 64 -0.97 -41.18 18.29
N LEU A 65 -1.19 -41.81 17.14
CA LEU A 65 -1.83 -43.12 17.06
C LEU A 65 -0.96 -44.23 17.65
N GLY A 66 0.36 -44.18 17.42
CA GLY A 66 1.31 -45.07 18.09
C GLY A 66 1.26 -44.92 19.60
N HIS A 67 1.14 -43.69 20.12
CA HIS A 67 0.92 -43.46 21.56
C HIS A 67 -0.43 -43.96 22.03
N TRP A 68 -1.51 -43.74 21.29
CA TRP A 68 -2.85 -44.19 21.66
C TRP A 68 -2.93 -45.73 21.76
N LEU A 69 -2.36 -46.46 20.81
CA LEU A 69 -2.32 -47.93 20.85
C LEU A 69 -1.44 -48.44 22.01
N ALA A 70 -0.23 -47.88 22.17
CA ALA A 70 0.63 -48.24 23.30
C ALA A 70 0.01 -47.88 24.66
N TRP A 71 -0.83 -46.84 24.70
CA TRP A 71 -1.58 -46.44 25.88
C TRP A 71 -2.72 -47.42 26.16
N ILE A 72 -3.54 -47.81 25.17
CA ILE A 72 -4.60 -48.82 25.31
C ILE A 72 -4.03 -50.16 25.78
N ASP A 73 -2.93 -50.60 25.17
CA ASP A 73 -2.25 -51.86 25.53
C ASP A 73 -1.73 -51.85 27.00
N GLY A 74 -1.67 -50.67 27.64
CA GLY A 74 -1.17 -50.49 29.02
C GLY A 74 -2.13 -49.82 30.01
N ASN A 75 -3.37 -49.45 29.64
CA ASN A 75 -4.31 -48.71 30.50
C ASN A 75 -5.78 -49.16 30.35
N THR A 76 -6.53 -49.12 31.45
CA THR A 76 -7.95 -49.53 31.51
C THR A 76 -8.94 -48.36 31.51
N ASP A 77 -8.49 -47.10 31.38
CA ASP A 77 -9.35 -45.91 31.39
C ASP A 77 -9.99 -45.65 30.00
N LEU A 78 -11.17 -46.22 29.78
CA LEU A 78 -11.91 -46.10 28.53
C LEU A 78 -12.22 -44.64 28.13
N GLN A 79 -12.45 -43.74 29.08
CA GLN A 79 -12.92 -42.38 28.77
C GLN A 79 -11.79 -41.53 28.19
N THR A 80 -10.60 -41.62 28.77
CA THR A 80 -9.40 -40.97 28.23
C THR A 80 -8.99 -41.59 26.88
N ALA A 81 -9.21 -42.89 26.69
CA ALA A 81 -8.99 -43.57 25.40
C ALA A 81 -9.91 -43.04 24.30
N TRP A 82 -11.20 -42.88 24.59
CA TRP A 82 -12.19 -42.36 23.63
C TRP A 82 -11.91 -40.92 23.23
N GLN A 83 -11.47 -40.09 24.18
CA GLN A 83 -11.14 -38.69 23.89
C GLN A 83 -9.90 -38.57 23.00
N LEU A 84 -8.86 -39.38 23.26
CA LEU A 84 -7.67 -39.41 22.40
C LEU A 84 -7.98 -40.01 21.02
N TYR A 85 -8.92 -40.96 20.93
CA TYR A 85 -9.43 -41.51 19.67
C TYR A 85 -10.17 -40.45 18.84
N ASP A 86 -11.10 -39.71 19.45
CA ASP A 86 -11.83 -38.64 18.78
C ASP A 86 -10.91 -37.50 18.32
N ASP A 87 -9.88 -37.17 19.12
CA ASP A 87 -8.90 -36.17 18.75
C ASP A 87 -8.04 -36.61 17.55
N ILE A 88 -7.67 -37.89 17.46
CA ILE A 88 -6.96 -38.43 16.29
C ILE A 88 -7.87 -38.46 15.06
N LEU A 89 -9.13 -38.89 15.20
CA LEU A 89 -10.12 -38.90 14.10
C LEU A 89 -10.38 -37.50 13.55
N GLN A 90 -10.46 -36.50 14.43
CA GLN A 90 -10.72 -35.10 14.06
C GLN A 90 -9.44 -34.31 13.79
N ASN A 91 -8.27 -34.97 13.80
CA ASN A 91 -6.95 -34.39 13.55
C ASN A 91 -6.61 -33.19 14.46
N ARG A 92 -7.02 -33.27 15.74
CA ARG A 92 -6.76 -32.27 16.77
C ARG A 92 -5.47 -32.59 17.54
N GLN A 93 -4.79 -31.53 18.00
CA GLN A 93 -3.68 -31.66 18.95
C GLN A 93 -4.25 -32.10 20.31
N PRO A 94 -3.76 -33.19 20.93
CA PRO A 94 -4.27 -33.64 22.22
C PRO A 94 -3.96 -32.61 23.30
N ASN A 95 -4.94 -32.32 24.15
CA ASN A 95 -4.82 -31.34 25.22
C ASN A 95 -3.56 -31.55 26.08
N ALA A 96 -2.85 -30.47 26.41
CA ALA A 96 -1.62 -30.50 27.21
C ALA A 96 -1.80 -31.18 28.59
N ALA A 97 -3.02 -31.16 29.14
CA ALA A 97 -3.39 -31.86 30.37
C ALA A 97 -3.26 -33.40 30.27
N LEU A 98 -3.45 -34.00 29.09
CA LEU A 98 -3.24 -35.44 28.87
C LEU A 98 -1.75 -35.82 28.86
N GLN A 99 -0.88 -34.93 28.36
CA GLN A 99 0.57 -35.14 28.40
C GLN A 99 1.13 -35.06 29.82
N GLN A 100 0.53 -34.23 30.68
CA GLN A 100 0.91 -34.08 32.08
C GLN A 100 0.56 -35.31 32.95
N LYS A 101 -0.51 -36.05 32.62
CA LYS A 101 -0.87 -37.31 33.32
C LYS A 101 0.17 -38.43 33.17
N LYS A 102 1.13 -38.30 32.24
CA LYS A 102 2.28 -39.22 32.10
C LYS A 102 3.33 -39.05 33.22
N GLY A 103 3.24 -37.96 33.99
CA GLY A 103 4.23 -37.58 35.00
C GLY A 103 3.90 -37.98 36.44
N LEU A 104 2.78 -38.66 36.72
CA LEU A 104 2.39 -39.01 38.09
C LEU A 104 2.27 -40.53 38.29
N ASN A 105 3.23 -41.03 39.05
CA ASN A 105 3.32 -42.33 39.74
C ASN A 105 3.43 -43.60 38.90
N ARG A 106 4.68 -44.03 38.68
CA ARG A 106 5.04 -45.45 38.77
C ARG A 106 6.38 -45.61 39.49
N THR A 107 6.32 -45.88 40.78
CA THR A 107 7.40 -46.52 41.54
C THR A 107 7.36 -48.02 41.33
N ALA A 108 8.56 -48.58 41.14
CA ALA A 108 8.99 -49.95 41.41
C ALA A 108 8.72 -51.07 40.39
N SER A 109 9.84 -51.72 40.05
CA SER A 109 10.11 -53.15 39.77
C SER A 109 9.48 -53.84 38.56
N GLN A 110 10.39 -54.24 37.66
CA GLN A 110 10.56 -55.59 37.09
C GLN A 110 9.33 -56.50 37.10
N ASP A 111 8.72 -56.67 35.93
CA ASP A 111 8.60 -57.97 35.25
C ASP A 111 8.29 -57.71 33.77
N GLU A 112 9.25 -58.05 32.91
CA GLU A 112 9.06 -58.15 31.46
C GLU A 112 8.28 -59.44 31.18
N GLU A 113 7.00 -59.31 30.83
CA GLU A 113 6.28 -60.35 30.09
C GLU A 113 5.71 -59.72 28.81
N ALA A 114 5.95 -60.38 27.69
CA ALA A 114 5.95 -59.81 26.34
C ALA A 114 4.57 -59.27 25.89
N ALA A 115 4.35 -57.96 26.04
CA ALA A 115 3.33 -57.26 25.28
C ALA A 115 3.84 -57.02 23.85
N GLU A 116 3.28 -57.76 22.90
CA GLU A 116 3.57 -57.67 21.48
C GLU A 116 3.25 -56.24 20.97
N LYS A 117 4.28 -55.42 20.74
CA LYS A 117 4.13 -53.99 20.40
C LYS A 117 3.41 -53.80 19.06
N SER A 118 2.22 -53.22 19.12
CA SER A 118 1.48 -52.68 17.99
C SER A 118 2.33 -51.65 17.23
N THR A 119 2.68 -51.90 15.97
CA THR A 119 3.48 -50.97 15.14
C THR A 119 2.58 -50.16 14.23
N VAL A 120 2.77 -48.84 14.21
CA VAL A 120 2.01 -47.88 13.41
C VAL A 120 2.90 -47.24 12.35
N SER A 121 2.42 -47.23 11.10
CA SER A 121 3.06 -46.57 9.97
C SER A 121 2.07 -45.65 9.28
N CYS A 122 2.40 -44.37 9.11
CA CYS A 122 1.57 -43.44 8.34
C CYS A 122 2.36 -42.84 7.17
N SER A 123 1.79 -42.88 5.97
CA SER A 123 2.38 -42.30 4.76
C SER A 123 1.37 -41.42 4.02
N ILE A 124 1.87 -40.39 3.33
CA ILE A 124 1.04 -39.60 2.41
C ILE A 124 0.73 -40.48 1.20
N GLU A 125 -0.55 -40.71 0.93
CA GLU A 125 -1.00 -41.49 -0.23
C GLU A 125 -2.23 -40.79 -0.84
N GLY A 126 -2.36 -40.81 -2.17
CA GLY A 126 -3.48 -40.18 -2.87
C GLY A 126 -4.66 -41.14 -2.98
N MET A 127 -5.89 -40.68 -2.66
CA MET A 127 -7.11 -41.41 -3.02
C MET A 127 -7.40 -41.18 -4.49
N ASP A 128 -7.52 -42.26 -5.27
CA ASP A 128 -8.04 -42.19 -6.64
C ASP A 128 -9.56 -42.44 -6.57
N ASP A 129 -10.36 -41.57 -7.18
CA ASP A 129 -11.73 -41.93 -7.51
C ASP A 129 -12.19 -41.35 -8.85
N SER A 130 -13.02 -42.18 -9.45
CA SER A 130 -13.52 -42.23 -10.82
C SER A 130 -14.13 -40.93 -11.38
N ARG A 131 -13.81 -40.68 -12.66
CA ARG A 131 -14.29 -39.57 -13.49
C ARG A 131 -15.80 -39.62 -13.75
N GLU A 132 -16.53 -38.56 -13.42
CA GLU A 132 -17.72 -38.16 -14.19
C GLU A 132 -17.32 -37.21 -15.33
N GLY A 133 -17.80 -37.52 -16.54
CA GLY A 133 -17.28 -37.00 -17.80
C GLY A 133 -17.74 -35.58 -18.16
N ALA A 134 -16.80 -34.78 -18.66
CA ALA A 134 -17.04 -33.50 -19.32
C ALA A 134 -17.87 -33.66 -20.60
N THR A 135 -18.74 -32.68 -20.87
CA THR A 135 -19.68 -32.71 -22.00
C THR A 135 -18.99 -32.53 -23.37
N PRO A 136 -19.59 -33.01 -24.48
CA PRO A 136 -18.94 -33.08 -25.80
C PRO A 136 -18.57 -31.73 -26.44
N SER A 137 -19.12 -30.60 -25.97
CA SER A 137 -18.82 -29.25 -26.50
C SER A 137 -17.44 -28.74 -26.08
N ASP A 138 -16.97 -29.11 -24.88
CA ASP A 138 -15.63 -28.73 -24.38
C ASP A 138 -14.51 -29.40 -25.18
N PHE A 139 -14.82 -30.57 -25.75
CA PHE A 139 -13.91 -31.27 -26.63
C PHE A 139 -13.85 -30.70 -28.04
N LEU A 140 -14.80 -29.89 -28.51
CA LEU A 140 -14.72 -29.37 -29.88
C LEU A 140 -13.63 -28.29 -30.01
N LEU A 141 -13.54 -27.38 -29.05
CA LEU A 141 -12.49 -26.34 -29.01
C LEU A 141 -11.12 -26.92 -28.65
N ILE A 142 -11.07 -27.88 -27.73
CA ILE A 142 -9.84 -28.61 -27.40
C ILE A 142 -9.39 -29.49 -28.58
N ARG A 143 -10.30 -30.12 -29.34
CA ARG A 143 -9.96 -30.87 -30.57
C ARG A 143 -9.57 -29.97 -31.73
N VAL A 144 -10.10 -28.74 -31.82
CA VAL A 144 -9.63 -27.74 -32.79
C VAL A 144 -8.25 -27.20 -32.39
N PHE A 145 -8.01 -26.95 -31.10
CA PHE A 145 -6.73 -26.46 -30.58
C PHE A 145 -5.63 -27.53 -30.62
N LEU A 146 -5.93 -28.75 -30.17
CA LEU A 146 -5.09 -29.93 -30.39
C LEU A 146 -4.98 -30.26 -31.88
N GLY A 147 -6.02 -30.03 -32.67
CA GLY A 147 -6.00 -30.19 -34.12
C GLY A 147 -5.04 -29.22 -34.81
N ILE A 148 -4.95 -27.97 -34.35
CA ILE A 148 -3.99 -26.97 -34.81
C ILE A 148 -2.59 -27.29 -34.30
N ILE A 149 -2.43 -27.72 -33.05
CA ILE A 149 -1.13 -28.18 -32.51
C ILE A 149 -0.66 -29.44 -33.26
N VAL A 150 -1.54 -30.40 -33.52
CA VAL A 150 -1.26 -31.61 -34.28
C VAL A 150 -1.05 -31.28 -35.74
N LEU A 151 -1.73 -30.30 -36.35
CA LEU A 151 -1.43 -29.82 -37.71
C LEU A 151 -0.07 -29.14 -37.77
N VAL A 152 0.32 -28.33 -36.78
CA VAL A 152 1.64 -27.69 -36.70
C VAL A 152 2.73 -28.73 -36.43
N VAL A 153 2.47 -29.71 -35.58
CA VAL A 153 3.34 -30.86 -35.31
C VAL A 153 3.44 -31.76 -36.53
N LEU A 154 2.36 -32.05 -37.26
CA LEU A 154 2.36 -32.86 -38.49
C LEU A 154 2.94 -32.10 -39.69
N PHE A 155 2.85 -30.77 -39.74
CA PHE A 155 3.47 -29.96 -40.79
C PHE A 155 4.99 -29.84 -40.59
N GLU A 156 5.47 -29.80 -39.33
CA GLU A 156 6.90 -29.90 -38.99
C GLU A 156 7.43 -31.34 -38.93
N SER A 157 6.59 -32.35 -38.69
CA SER A 157 6.96 -33.78 -38.71
C SER A 157 6.88 -34.39 -40.11
N GLY A 158 5.99 -33.88 -40.97
CA GLY A 158 5.89 -34.29 -42.38
C GLY A 158 7.09 -33.83 -43.21
N SER A 159 7.74 -32.74 -42.80
CA SER A 159 9.00 -32.27 -43.41
C SER A 159 10.22 -33.06 -42.93
N THR A 160 10.13 -33.85 -41.84
CA THR A 160 11.16 -34.81 -41.41
C THR A 160 10.93 -36.25 -41.88
N ILE A 161 9.71 -36.62 -42.32
CA ILE A 161 9.40 -37.98 -42.79
C ILE A 161 9.67 -38.17 -44.30
N CYS A 162 9.66 -37.12 -45.12
CA CYS A 162 9.96 -37.25 -46.56
C CYS A 162 11.45 -37.48 -46.91
N SER A 163 12.38 -37.52 -45.95
CA SER A 163 13.79 -37.86 -46.23
C SER A 163 14.19 -39.28 -45.84
N TRP A 164 13.25 -40.14 -45.43
CA TRP A 164 13.53 -41.48 -44.90
C TRP A 164 13.00 -42.65 -45.74
N GLN A 165 12.75 -42.46 -47.05
CA GLN A 165 12.21 -43.52 -47.92
C GLN A 165 13.10 -43.99 -49.10
N HIS A 166 14.37 -43.59 -49.17
CA HIS A 166 15.28 -44.16 -50.17
C HIS A 166 16.66 -44.52 -49.59
N ALA A 167 16.77 -45.71 -49.00
CA ALA A 167 18.03 -46.47 -48.95
C ALA A 167 17.71 -47.95 -48.69
N THR A 168 17.80 -48.77 -49.73
CA THR A 168 17.80 -50.24 -49.63
C THR A 168 19.14 -50.73 -49.08
N PRO A 169 19.18 -51.74 -48.18
CA PRO A 169 20.45 -52.27 -47.67
C PRO A 169 21.03 -53.34 -48.61
N ALA A 170 22.35 -53.31 -48.80
CA ALA A 170 23.13 -54.45 -49.31
C ALA A 170 23.56 -55.36 -48.14
N PRO A 171 23.77 -56.68 -48.35
CA PRO A 171 23.94 -57.65 -47.27
C PRO A 171 25.42 -57.83 -46.91
N ASN A 172 25.77 -57.55 -45.66
CA ASN A 172 26.76 -58.27 -44.84
C ASN A 172 27.14 -57.39 -43.64
N GLU A 173 26.68 -57.73 -42.44
CA GLU A 173 27.45 -57.64 -41.18
C GLU A 173 26.63 -58.17 -40.00
N GLN A 174 27.32 -58.87 -39.09
CA GLN A 174 26.79 -59.61 -37.94
C GLN A 174 26.32 -58.69 -36.79
N PRO A 175 25.45 -59.17 -35.87
CA PRO A 175 24.92 -58.35 -34.78
C PRO A 175 25.87 -58.32 -33.58
N LEU A 176 26.23 -57.13 -33.10
CA LEU A 176 26.78 -56.89 -31.76
C LEU A 176 25.69 -56.26 -30.88
N ALA A 177 25.41 -56.94 -29.76
CA ALA A 177 24.43 -56.55 -28.77
C ALA A 177 24.77 -55.21 -28.08
N CYS A 178 23.78 -54.34 -27.93
CA CYS A 178 23.85 -53.16 -27.05
C CYS A 178 22.90 -53.35 -25.86
N TYR A 179 23.46 -53.28 -24.66
CA TYR A 179 22.72 -53.17 -23.39
C TYR A 179 21.96 -51.82 -23.30
N PRO A 180 20.84 -51.75 -22.55
CA PRO A 180 20.09 -50.51 -22.37
C PRO A 180 20.86 -49.53 -21.46
N SER A 181 21.09 -48.32 -21.96
CA SER A 181 21.63 -47.20 -21.19
C SER A 181 20.53 -46.61 -20.31
N THR A 182 20.81 -46.52 -19.02
CA THR A 182 20.04 -45.80 -18.00
C THR A 182 19.78 -44.35 -18.42
N MET A 183 18.52 -43.88 -18.35
CA MET A 183 18.15 -42.49 -18.61
C MET A 183 18.86 -41.55 -17.61
N GLU A 184 19.63 -40.60 -18.14
CA GLU A 184 20.28 -39.53 -17.39
C GLU A 184 19.24 -38.56 -16.76
N PRO A 185 19.45 -38.07 -15.52
CA PRO A 185 18.54 -37.13 -14.81
C PRO A 185 18.22 -35.81 -15.54
N GLY A 186 18.94 -35.49 -16.61
CA GLY A 186 18.78 -34.28 -17.44
C GLY A 186 17.58 -34.28 -18.41
N GLN A 187 16.71 -35.29 -18.38
CA GLN A 187 15.49 -35.37 -19.20
C GLN A 187 14.21 -34.91 -18.49
N ILE A 188 14.26 -34.64 -17.18
CA ILE A 188 13.08 -34.19 -16.42
C ILE A 188 12.90 -32.68 -16.56
N TRP A 189 11.75 -32.31 -17.13
CA TRP A 189 11.44 -31.03 -17.73
C TRP A 189 11.67 -29.77 -16.83
N PRO A 190 11.31 -29.70 -15.54
CA PRO A 190 11.61 -28.48 -14.76
C PRO A 190 13.09 -28.34 -14.34
N LEU A 191 13.82 -29.45 -14.16
CA LEU A 191 15.19 -29.42 -13.64
C LEU A 191 16.24 -29.19 -14.73
N SER A 192 15.93 -29.56 -15.97
CA SER A 192 16.84 -29.41 -17.11
C SER A 192 17.25 -27.96 -17.39
N VAL A 193 16.37 -27.01 -17.08
CA VAL A 193 16.57 -25.56 -17.29
C VAL A 193 17.66 -24.97 -16.40
N LEU A 194 17.94 -25.60 -15.25
CA LEU A 194 19.02 -25.18 -14.34
C LEU A 194 20.37 -25.80 -14.68
N LEU A 195 20.37 -26.88 -15.46
CA LEU A 195 21.54 -27.74 -15.65
C LEU A 195 22.17 -27.56 -17.03
N ARG A 196 21.39 -27.24 -18.07
CA ARG A 196 21.85 -27.15 -19.45
C ARG A 196 21.92 -25.71 -19.92
N THR A 197 23.10 -25.28 -20.39
CA THR A 197 23.37 -23.92 -20.88
C THR A 197 22.40 -23.47 -21.98
N LYS A 198 21.99 -24.39 -22.86
CA LYS A 198 21.01 -24.10 -23.93
C LYS A 198 19.62 -23.74 -23.39
N ASP A 199 19.21 -24.38 -22.29
CA ASP A 199 17.91 -24.15 -21.67
C ASP A 199 17.93 -22.89 -20.81
N GLN A 200 19.03 -22.64 -20.08
CA GLN A 200 19.24 -21.40 -19.33
C GLN A 200 19.18 -20.17 -20.27
N PHE A 201 19.83 -20.24 -21.43
CA PHE A 201 19.80 -19.16 -22.43
C PHE A 201 18.39 -18.93 -23.00
N ALA A 202 17.67 -20.02 -23.29
CA ALA A 202 16.30 -19.93 -23.77
C ALA A 202 15.36 -19.34 -22.71
N LEU A 203 15.52 -19.73 -21.44
CA LEU A 203 14.73 -19.19 -20.34
C LEU A 203 14.97 -17.69 -20.17
N PHE A 204 16.23 -17.26 -20.13
CA PHE A 204 16.60 -15.84 -20.05
C PHE A 204 15.98 -15.01 -21.18
N PHE A 205 16.01 -15.53 -22.42
CA PHE A 205 15.40 -14.86 -23.56
C PHE A 205 13.88 -14.77 -23.44
N VAL A 206 13.20 -15.89 -23.14
CA VAL A 206 11.74 -15.95 -23.06
C VAL A 206 11.22 -15.01 -21.97
N SER A 207 11.83 -15.01 -20.78
CA SER A 207 11.42 -14.15 -19.68
C SER A 207 11.70 -12.67 -19.96
N SER A 208 12.91 -12.32 -20.43
CA SER A 208 13.23 -10.92 -20.79
C SER A 208 12.30 -10.37 -21.87
N PHE A 209 12.02 -11.18 -22.90
CA PHE A 209 11.15 -10.79 -24.00
C PHE A 209 9.69 -10.65 -23.56
N ALA A 210 9.20 -11.55 -22.71
CA ALA A 210 7.86 -11.47 -22.13
C ALA A 210 7.67 -10.17 -21.33
N ALA A 211 8.63 -9.84 -20.45
CA ALA A 211 8.62 -8.58 -19.71
C ALA A 211 8.64 -7.36 -20.64
N LYS A 212 9.45 -7.39 -21.70
CA LYS A 212 9.52 -6.30 -22.68
C LYS A 212 8.20 -6.08 -23.43
N LEU A 213 7.51 -7.16 -23.79
CA LEU A 213 6.20 -7.06 -24.44
C LEU A 213 5.16 -6.45 -23.52
N LEU A 214 5.15 -6.85 -22.24
CA LEU A 214 4.27 -6.24 -21.25
C LEU A 214 4.60 -4.75 -21.08
N HIS A 215 5.88 -4.41 -20.98
CA HIS A 215 6.34 -3.03 -20.82
C HIS A 215 5.97 -2.11 -21.99
N LEU A 216 6.05 -2.61 -23.23
CA LEU A 216 5.58 -1.83 -24.38
C LEU A 216 4.05 -1.73 -24.44
N TYR A 217 3.35 -2.74 -23.92
CA TYR A 217 1.89 -2.78 -23.90
C TYR A 217 1.29 -1.82 -22.88
N SER A 218 1.79 -1.80 -21.64
CA SER A 218 1.39 -0.85 -20.58
C SER A 218 1.54 0.60 -21.04
N HIS A 219 2.61 0.88 -21.79
CA HIS A 219 2.94 2.20 -22.32
C HIS A 219 2.39 2.48 -23.72
N ARG A 220 1.51 1.64 -24.28
CA ARG A 220 0.98 1.81 -25.65
C ARG A 220 0.25 3.13 -25.89
N ALA A 221 -0.29 3.74 -24.82
CA ALA A 221 -0.97 5.04 -24.89
C ALA A 221 0.02 6.23 -24.85
N SER A 222 1.29 5.99 -24.53
CA SER A 222 2.30 7.03 -24.36
C SER A 222 2.76 7.66 -25.67
N LEU A 223 2.54 6.98 -26.81
CA LEU A 223 2.96 7.43 -28.13
C LEU A 223 1.91 7.10 -29.20
N PRO A 224 1.74 7.96 -30.23
CA PRO A 224 1.00 7.61 -31.43
C PRO A 224 1.53 6.32 -32.08
N ILE A 225 0.62 5.48 -32.60
CA ILE A 225 0.94 4.16 -33.18
C ILE A 225 2.05 4.24 -34.24
N LEU A 226 2.05 5.29 -35.06
CA LEU A 226 3.08 5.51 -36.08
C LEU A 226 4.49 5.66 -35.48
N LEU A 227 4.61 6.36 -34.34
CA LEU A 227 5.88 6.55 -33.64
C LEU A 227 6.30 5.27 -32.91
N ILE A 228 5.35 4.50 -32.37
CA ILE A 228 5.64 3.17 -31.81
C ILE A 228 6.24 2.27 -32.90
N VAL A 229 5.60 2.19 -34.07
CA VAL A 229 6.08 1.36 -35.19
C VAL A 229 7.45 1.83 -35.69
N LEU A 230 7.63 3.14 -35.89
CA LEU A 230 8.89 3.72 -36.38
C LEU A 230 10.07 3.43 -35.42
N TYR A 231 9.86 3.62 -34.12
CA TYR A 231 10.92 3.49 -33.11
C TYR A 231 11.01 2.10 -32.48
N THR A 232 10.16 1.14 -32.87
CA THR A 232 10.22 -0.25 -32.37
C THR A 232 11.64 -0.85 -32.41
N PRO A 233 12.43 -0.72 -33.49
CA PRO A 233 13.81 -1.24 -33.52
C PRO A 233 14.71 -0.67 -32.42
N THR A 234 14.46 0.58 -32.02
CA THR A 234 15.22 1.26 -30.96
C THR A 234 14.76 0.88 -29.56
N PHE A 235 13.49 0.52 -29.38
CA PHE A 235 12.98 0.03 -28.11
C PHE A 235 13.56 -1.35 -27.75
N PHE A 236 13.73 -2.23 -28.74
CA PHE A 236 14.33 -3.55 -28.58
C PHE A 236 15.87 -3.57 -28.67
N LEU A 237 16.51 -2.43 -28.94
CA LEU A 237 17.97 -2.38 -29.10
C LEU A 237 18.70 -2.90 -27.84
N PRO A 238 18.37 -2.46 -26.61
CA PRO A 238 19.02 -2.99 -25.40
C PRO A 238 18.79 -4.49 -25.21
N ASP A 239 17.57 -5.00 -25.50
CA ASP A 239 17.24 -6.43 -25.41
C ASP A 239 18.08 -7.27 -26.38
N VAL A 240 18.24 -6.82 -27.64
CA VAL A 240 19.07 -7.50 -28.64
C VAL A 240 20.54 -7.53 -28.20
N LEU A 241 21.06 -6.40 -27.71
CA LEU A 241 22.43 -6.33 -27.20
C LEU A 241 22.64 -7.26 -25.99
N LEU A 242 21.68 -7.31 -25.08
CA LEU A 242 21.70 -8.22 -23.93
C LEU A 242 21.71 -9.69 -24.37
N VAL A 243 20.85 -10.08 -25.31
CA VAL A 243 20.80 -11.46 -25.82
C VAL A 243 22.11 -11.85 -26.49
N LEU A 244 22.69 -10.95 -27.29
CA LEU A 244 23.98 -11.17 -27.95
C LEU A 244 25.13 -11.28 -26.94
N PHE A 245 25.21 -10.35 -25.99
CA PHE A 245 26.21 -10.37 -24.92
C PHE A 245 26.12 -11.66 -24.11
N ASN A 246 24.92 -12.03 -23.66
CA ASN A 246 24.70 -13.23 -22.87
C ASN A 246 25.02 -14.51 -23.66
N LYS A 247 24.67 -14.58 -24.96
CA LYS A 247 25.05 -15.73 -25.82
C LYS A 247 26.57 -15.89 -25.98
N LEU A 248 27.29 -14.78 -26.09
CA LEU A 248 28.72 -14.74 -26.37
C LEU A 248 29.59 -14.84 -25.11
N VAL A 249 29.09 -14.39 -23.96
CA VAL A 249 29.88 -14.29 -22.72
C VAL A 249 29.45 -15.34 -21.70
N VAL A 250 28.16 -15.37 -21.36
CA VAL A 250 27.58 -16.13 -20.24
C VAL A 250 27.23 -17.56 -20.66
N TYR A 251 26.41 -17.72 -21.71
CA TYR A 251 25.84 -19.00 -22.14
C TYR A 251 26.66 -19.66 -23.26
N ARG A 252 27.96 -19.87 -23.03
CA ARG A 252 28.82 -20.69 -23.90
C ARG A 252 28.85 -22.15 -23.43
N GLN A 253 28.87 -23.09 -24.37
CA GLN A 253 28.68 -24.52 -24.10
C GLN A 253 29.81 -25.15 -23.26
N ASN A 254 31.05 -24.68 -23.42
CA ASN A 254 32.26 -25.19 -22.75
C ASN A 254 32.76 -24.30 -21.60
N ARG A 255 31.86 -23.64 -20.87
CA ARG A 255 32.23 -22.79 -19.72
C ARG A 255 32.38 -23.59 -18.43
N SER A 256 33.23 -23.08 -17.53
CA SER A 256 33.41 -23.64 -16.18
C SER A 256 32.08 -23.76 -15.44
N ARG A 257 32.03 -24.66 -14.44
CA ARG A 257 30.86 -24.86 -13.57
C ARG A 257 30.36 -23.56 -12.94
N ALA A 258 31.24 -22.65 -12.52
CA ALA A 258 30.87 -21.35 -11.94
C ALA A 258 30.03 -20.48 -12.88
N TRP A 259 30.43 -20.38 -14.15
CA TRP A 259 29.69 -19.64 -15.18
C TRP A 259 28.33 -20.26 -15.52
N ARG A 260 28.22 -21.60 -15.48
CA ARG A 260 26.94 -22.30 -15.67
C ARG A 260 25.99 -22.06 -14.49
N ILE A 261 26.51 -21.99 -13.27
CA ILE A 261 25.73 -21.63 -12.08
C ILE A 261 25.27 -20.17 -12.19
N PHE A 262 26.19 -19.25 -12.51
CA PHE A 262 25.88 -17.84 -12.70
C PHE A 262 24.81 -17.61 -13.78
N GLY A 263 24.96 -18.25 -14.95
CA GLY A 263 23.97 -18.18 -16.01
C GLY A 263 22.60 -18.76 -15.63
N GLY A 264 22.58 -19.83 -14.83
CA GLY A 264 21.35 -20.39 -14.28
C GLY A 264 20.66 -19.44 -13.30
N LEU A 265 21.42 -18.84 -12.37
CA LEU A 265 20.91 -17.84 -11.43
C LEU A 265 20.38 -16.60 -12.14
N LEU A 266 21.10 -16.10 -13.15
CA LEU A 266 20.66 -14.96 -13.95
C LEU A 266 19.35 -15.25 -14.70
N ALA A 267 19.23 -16.43 -15.30
CA ALA A 267 18.01 -16.84 -16.00
C ALA A 267 16.82 -17.01 -15.04
N LEU A 268 17.06 -17.60 -13.86
CA LEU A 268 16.06 -17.74 -12.80
C LEU A 268 15.59 -16.40 -12.26
N LEU A 269 16.51 -15.50 -11.93
CA LEU A 269 16.19 -14.17 -11.42
C LEU A 269 15.36 -13.39 -12.44
N THR A 270 15.74 -13.44 -13.72
CA THR A 270 15.00 -12.78 -14.80
C THR A 270 13.62 -13.40 -15.01
N ALA A 271 13.49 -14.72 -14.86
CA ALA A 271 12.19 -15.41 -14.93
C ALA A 271 11.28 -15.07 -13.75
N ALA A 272 11.83 -15.08 -12.52
CA ALA A 272 11.13 -14.70 -11.30
C ALA A 272 10.60 -13.27 -11.39
N THR A 273 11.49 -12.31 -11.68
CA THR A 273 11.12 -10.90 -11.81
C THR A 273 10.12 -10.67 -12.94
N SER A 274 10.30 -11.30 -14.11
CA SER A 274 9.32 -11.20 -15.19
C SER A 274 7.96 -11.79 -14.81
N ALA A 275 7.93 -12.92 -14.10
CA ALA A 275 6.68 -13.52 -13.65
C ALA A 275 5.98 -12.63 -12.61
N SER A 276 6.74 -12.09 -11.65
CA SER A 276 6.23 -11.13 -10.67
C SER A 276 5.67 -9.87 -11.33
N GLN A 277 6.34 -9.32 -12.34
CA GLN A 277 5.87 -8.12 -13.05
C GLN A 277 4.56 -8.38 -13.80
N ILE A 278 4.43 -9.54 -14.44
CA ILE A 278 3.19 -9.90 -15.14
C ILE A 278 2.05 -10.15 -14.14
N SER A 279 2.31 -10.90 -13.07
CA SER A 279 1.34 -11.13 -11.99
C SER A 279 0.85 -9.81 -11.38
N PHE A 280 1.77 -8.92 -11.02
CA PHE A 280 1.45 -7.60 -10.45
C PHE A 280 0.63 -6.73 -11.41
N TYR A 281 0.97 -6.73 -12.70
CA TYR A 281 0.24 -5.97 -13.71
C TYR A 281 -1.19 -6.48 -13.91
N ILE A 282 -1.40 -7.80 -13.84
CA ILE A 282 -2.74 -8.37 -13.97
C ILE A 282 -3.65 -7.92 -12.81
N GLU A 283 -3.11 -7.76 -11.60
CA GLU A 283 -3.88 -7.32 -10.43
C GLU A 283 -4.06 -5.80 -10.38
N THR A 284 -2.99 -5.04 -10.59
CA THR A 284 -2.99 -3.59 -10.29
C THR A 284 -3.20 -2.72 -11.53
N GLY A 285 -3.02 -3.27 -12.73
CA GLY A 285 -2.90 -2.50 -13.97
C GLY A 285 -1.59 -1.70 -14.08
N GLY A 286 -0.74 -1.72 -13.05
CA GLY A 286 0.54 -1.01 -12.99
C GLY A 286 1.76 -1.91 -13.17
N GLU A 287 2.94 -1.32 -13.39
CA GLU A 287 4.22 -2.06 -13.45
C GLU A 287 4.98 -2.02 -12.13
N VAL A 288 5.70 -3.11 -11.84
CA VAL A 288 6.63 -3.16 -10.70
C VAL A 288 7.80 -2.22 -10.95
N GLN A 289 7.94 -1.21 -10.08
CA GLN A 289 9.08 -0.31 -10.09
C GLN A 289 10.28 -1.00 -9.44
N TRP A 290 11.07 -1.72 -10.23
CA TRP A 290 12.22 -2.49 -9.73
C TRP A 290 13.28 -1.64 -9.01
N MET A 291 13.34 -0.34 -9.29
CA MET A 291 14.12 0.67 -8.55
C MET A 291 13.71 0.80 -7.08
N ALA A 292 12.47 0.47 -6.74
CA ALA A 292 11.90 0.47 -5.39
C ALA A 292 11.71 -0.95 -4.82
N ALA A 293 11.82 -1.99 -5.65
CA ALA A 293 11.45 -3.37 -5.33
C ALA A 293 12.45 -4.13 -4.46
N GLY A 294 13.63 -3.55 -4.18
CA GLY A 294 14.60 -4.14 -3.24
C GLY A 294 13.99 -4.45 -1.86
N ASN A 295 12.93 -3.73 -1.48
CA ASN A 295 12.25 -3.91 -0.19
C ASN A 295 10.86 -4.59 -0.30
N LEU A 296 10.30 -4.75 -1.51
CA LEU A 296 8.99 -5.38 -1.71
C LEU A 296 9.01 -6.89 -1.42
N ALA A 297 10.15 -7.56 -1.67
CA ALA A 297 10.35 -8.98 -1.37
C ALA A 297 10.61 -9.27 0.12
N MET A 298 10.82 -8.23 0.94
CA MET A 298 11.16 -8.32 2.37
C MET A 298 10.06 -7.76 3.28
N ASP A 299 9.02 -7.12 2.72
CA ASP A 299 7.84 -6.61 3.43
C ASP A 299 6.80 -7.73 3.63
N PRO A 300 6.31 -8.04 4.85
CA PRO A 300 5.27 -9.05 5.06
C PRO A 300 3.95 -8.75 4.33
N GLY A 301 3.57 -7.49 4.09
CA GLY A 301 2.36 -7.10 3.35
C GLY A 301 2.51 -7.24 1.84
N GLY A 302 3.60 -6.72 1.29
CA GLY A 302 4.05 -6.95 -0.08
C GLY A 302 4.35 -8.42 -0.37
N LEU A 303 4.89 -9.15 0.61
CA LEU A 303 5.07 -10.60 0.57
C LEU A 303 3.73 -11.30 0.70
N ARG A 304 2.75 -10.84 1.50
CA ARG A 304 1.38 -11.40 1.52
C ARG A 304 0.66 -11.21 0.19
N MET A 305 0.85 -10.05 -0.44
CA MET A 305 0.37 -9.74 -1.79
C MET A 305 1.12 -10.58 -2.84
N ILE A 306 2.44 -10.78 -2.73
CA ILE A 306 3.20 -11.68 -3.62
C ILE A 306 2.87 -13.16 -3.36
N LEU A 307 2.56 -13.53 -2.11
CA LEU A 307 2.24 -14.90 -1.66
C LEU A 307 0.79 -15.28 -1.97
N SER A 308 -0.16 -14.34 -1.93
CA SER A 308 -1.52 -14.55 -2.47
C SER A 308 -1.46 -14.82 -3.96
N GLU A 309 -0.49 -14.23 -4.66
CA GLU A 309 -0.28 -14.38 -6.10
C GLU A 309 0.65 -15.55 -6.49
N LEU A 310 1.12 -16.37 -5.53
CA LEU A 310 1.95 -17.56 -5.80
C LEU A 310 1.38 -18.50 -6.87
N PRO A 311 0.06 -18.74 -6.97
CA PRO A 311 -0.49 -19.59 -8.02
C PRO A 311 -0.23 -19.02 -9.42
N LYS A 312 -0.49 -17.71 -9.63
CA LYS A 312 -0.28 -17.04 -10.93
C LYS A 312 1.21 -16.94 -11.25
N PHE A 313 2.03 -16.57 -10.26
CA PHE A 313 3.49 -16.55 -10.37
C PHE A 313 4.04 -17.91 -10.81
N SER A 314 3.61 -18.99 -10.15
CA SER A 314 4.03 -20.37 -10.45
C SER A 314 3.61 -20.80 -11.86
N VAL A 315 2.40 -20.42 -12.28
CA VAL A 315 1.92 -20.67 -13.66
C VAL A 315 2.82 -20.01 -14.69
N PHE A 316 3.20 -18.74 -14.51
CA PHE A 316 4.09 -18.05 -15.45
C PHE A 316 5.51 -18.61 -15.44
N ILE A 317 6.05 -18.99 -14.29
CA ILE A 317 7.37 -19.66 -14.21
C ILE A 317 7.36 -21.00 -14.95
N LEU A 318 6.31 -21.80 -14.78
CA LEU A 318 6.13 -23.06 -15.49
C LEU A 318 5.94 -22.83 -16.99
N ALA A 319 5.19 -21.80 -17.39
CA ALA A 319 4.99 -21.43 -18.78
C ALA A 319 6.29 -20.95 -19.46
N PHE A 320 7.07 -20.10 -18.80
CA PHE A 320 8.37 -19.62 -19.30
C PHE A 320 9.37 -20.74 -19.45
N SER A 321 9.49 -21.56 -18.41
CA SER A 321 10.25 -22.79 -18.49
C SER A 321 9.74 -23.56 -19.70
N GLY A 322 8.40 -23.73 -19.83
CA GLY A 322 7.61 -24.48 -20.82
C GLY A 322 8.01 -24.21 -22.26
N VAL A 323 8.05 -22.93 -22.55
CA VAL A 323 8.47 -22.43 -23.85
C VAL A 323 9.98 -22.57 -24.02
N ALA A 324 10.76 -22.31 -22.97
CA ALA A 324 12.22 -22.35 -23.04
C ALA A 324 12.77 -23.72 -23.45
N TRP A 325 12.38 -24.84 -22.82
CA TRP A 325 12.90 -26.15 -23.27
C TRP A 325 12.37 -26.63 -24.61
N LEU A 326 11.17 -26.20 -25.02
CA LEU A 326 10.67 -26.49 -26.37
C LEU A 326 11.54 -25.83 -27.44
N ILE A 327 11.95 -24.57 -27.21
CA ILE A 327 12.74 -23.83 -28.20
C ILE A 327 14.24 -24.03 -28.03
N ALA A 328 14.74 -24.42 -26.85
CA ALA A 328 16.16 -24.36 -26.49
C ALA A 328 17.11 -25.01 -27.51
N PRO A 329 16.88 -26.25 -28.00
CA PRO A 329 17.81 -26.89 -28.93
C PRO A 329 17.93 -26.11 -30.25
N ARG A 330 16.79 -25.69 -30.80
CA ARG A 330 16.73 -25.01 -32.10
C ARG A 330 17.10 -23.54 -32.00
N PHE A 331 16.67 -22.85 -30.95
CA PHE A 331 16.94 -21.43 -30.72
C PHE A 331 18.42 -21.18 -30.47
N TYR A 332 19.05 -21.96 -29.58
CA TYR A 332 20.48 -21.83 -29.29
C TYR A 332 21.33 -22.08 -30.54
N ALA A 333 21.01 -23.13 -31.31
CA ALA A 333 21.68 -23.44 -32.56
C ALA A 333 21.43 -22.39 -33.65
N LEU A 334 20.20 -21.86 -33.76
CA LEU A 334 19.84 -20.82 -34.72
C LEU A 334 20.64 -19.53 -34.48
N VAL A 335 20.66 -19.03 -33.24
CA VAL A 335 21.43 -17.82 -32.88
C VAL A 335 22.91 -18.04 -33.19
N GLY A 336 23.46 -19.21 -32.86
CA GLY A 336 24.83 -19.59 -33.20
C GLY A 336 25.10 -19.59 -34.71
N ARG A 337 24.22 -20.21 -35.51
CA ARG A 337 24.34 -20.25 -36.98
C ARG A 337 24.27 -18.87 -37.62
N VAL A 338 23.38 -18.00 -37.13
CA VAL A 338 23.26 -16.62 -37.62
C VAL A 338 24.54 -15.84 -37.33
N LEU A 339 25.02 -15.87 -36.08
CA LEU A 339 26.28 -15.20 -35.69
C LEU A 339 27.47 -15.70 -36.48
N HIS A 340 27.58 -17.02 -36.68
CA HIS A 340 28.65 -17.62 -37.44
C HIS A 340 28.60 -17.20 -38.93
N LYS A 341 27.42 -17.26 -39.57
CA LYS A 341 27.24 -16.84 -40.97
C LYS A 341 27.53 -15.35 -41.18
N VAL A 342 27.10 -14.49 -40.26
CA VAL A 342 27.42 -13.06 -40.30
C VAL A 342 28.93 -12.85 -40.16
N GLY A 343 29.56 -13.48 -39.17
CA GLY A 343 31.01 -13.40 -38.97
C GLY A 343 31.83 -13.87 -40.18
N LEU A 344 31.45 -14.98 -40.81
CA LEU A 344 32.08 -15.46 -42.05
C LEU A 344 31.88 -14.49 -43.21
N SER A 345 30.68 -13.93 -43.36
CA SER A 345 30.36 -12.96 -44.42
C SER A 345 31.24 -11.71 -44.32
N PHE A 346 31.38 -11.15 -43.11
CA PHE A 346 32.26 -10.00 -42.87
C PHE A 346 33.74 -10.33 -43.08
N ARG A 347 34.21 -11.51 -42.66
CA ARG A 347 35.60 -11.96 -42.90
C ARG A 347 35.90 -12.09 -44.39
N GLN A 348 34.97 -12.64 -45.16
CA GLN A 348 35.10 -12.81 -46.60
C GLN A 348 35.08 -11.46 -47.33
N MET A 349 34.19 -10.54 -46.93
CA MET A 349 34.16 -9.18 -47.46
C MET A 349 35.42 -8.39 -47.11
N HIS A 350 35.92 -8.48 -45.87
CA HIS A 350 37.16 -7.82 -45.46
C HIS A 350 38.37 -8.31 -46.27
N ARG A 351 38.44 -9.60 -46.60
CA ARG A 351 39.49 -10.14 -47.47
C ARG A 351 39.37 -9.68 -48.92
N CYS A 352 38.15 -9.67 -49.47
CA CYS A 352 37.87 -9.14 -50.80
C CYS A 352 38.32 -7.68 -50.92
N LEU A 353 37.97 -6.85 -49.94
CA LEU A 353 38.36 -5.44 -49.88
C LEU A 353 39.88 -5.22 -49.74
N ARG A 354 40.63 -6.21 -49.25
CA ARG A 354 42.10 -6.19 -49.16
C ARG A 354 42.79 -6.93 -50.31
N GLY A 355 42.07 -7.30 -51.37
CA GLY A 355 42.62 -8.02 -52.52
C GLY A 355 43.14 -9.43 -52.20
N LYS A 356 42.70 -10.05 -51.10
CA LYS A 356 43.08 -11.41 -50.71
C LYS A 356 42.13 -12.45 -51.32
N SER A 357 42.61 -13.69 -51.46
CA SER A 357 41.81 -14.82 -51.94
C SER A 357 40.57 -15.09 -51.07
N GLN A 358 39.53 -15.65 -51.69
CA GLN A 358 38.29 -16.02 -51.00
C GLN A 358 38.57 -17.03 -49.88
N LEU A 359 37.76 -17.02 -48.82
CA LEU A 359 37.87 -18.01 -47.75
C LEU A 359 37.75 -19.43 -48.32
N SER A 360 38.73 -20.28 -48.03
CA SER A 360 38.72 -21.70 -48.37
C SER A 360 38.20 -22.53 -47.20
N GLY A 361 37.60 -23.70 -47.49
CA GLY A 361 37.13 -24.65 -46.47
C GLY A 361 38.23 -25.14 -45.52
N TYR A 362 39.51 -25.07 -45.93
CA TYR A 362 40.66 -25.44 -45.09
C TYR A 362 40.96 -24.39 -43.99
N GLU A 363 40.61 -23.12 -44.21
CA GLU A 363 40.80 -22.05 -43.22
C GLU A 363 39.66 -21.99 -42.17
N GLN A 364 38.60 -22.77 -42.36
CA GLN A 364 37.53 -22.96 -41.37
C GLN A 364 38.02 -23.72 -40.13
N LEU A 365 39.08 -24.52 -40.27
CA LEU A 365 39.71 -25.33 -39.22
C LEU A 365 40.72 -24.57 -38.34
N ALA A 366 41.17 -23.38 -38.78
CA ALA A 366 42.20 -22.58 -38.11
C ALA A 366 41.62 -21.47 -37.18
N GLY A 367 40.43 -21.69 -36.63
CA GLY A 367 40.00 -20.98 -35.42
C GLY A 367 40.72 -21.58 -34.20
N PRO A 368 40.85 -20.86 -33.06
CA PRO A 368 41.54 -21.40 -31.89
C PRO A 368 40.91 -22.74 -31.52
N CYS A 369 41.71 -23.80 -31.65
CA CYS A 369 41.29 -25.17 -31.46
C CYS A 369 40.85 -25.34 -29.99
N ASP A 370 39.57 -25.65 -29.77
CA ASP A 370 39.16 -26.36 -28.56
C ASP A 370 39.76 -27.76 -28.72
N GLU A 371 40.85 -28.05 -28.01
CA GLU A 371 41.42 -29.40 -27.95
C GLU A 371 40.39 -30.33 -27.30
N GLY A 372 39.84 -31.27 -28.07
CA GLY A 372 39.03 -32.37 -27.52
C GLY A 372 37.71 -32.72 -28.22
N VAL A 373 37.47 -32.32 -29.47
CA VAL A 373 36.27 -32.78 -30.22
C VAL A 373 36.67 -33.72 -31.35
N GLU A 374 36.46 -35.02 -31.14
CA GLU A 374 36.43 -36.04 -32.18
C GLU A 374 35.32 -35.71 -33.21
N PRO A 375 35.59 -35.74 -34.52
CA PRO A 375 34.62 -35.34 -35.53
C PRO A 375 33.52 -36.40 -35.68
N SER A 376 32.35 -36.15 -35.11
CA SER A 376 31.17 -36.99 -35.33
C SER A 376 30.63 -36.81 -36.76
N LYS A 377 30.32 -37.93 -37.44
CA LYS A 377 29.96 -38.04 -38.87
C LYS A 377 28.61 -37.41 -39.28
N SER A 378 28.11 -36.38 -38.60
CA SER A 378 26.84 -35.71 -38.93
C SER A 378 26.88 -34.18 -38.90
N ASP A 379 28.07 -33.56 -38.94
CA ASP A 379 28.16 -32.11 -39.11
C ASP A 379 27.71 -31.69 -40.53
N GLU A 380 26.49 -31.17 -40.61
CA GLU A 380 26.01 -30.33 -41.71
C GLU A 380 27.12 -29.33 -42.08
N ARG A 381 27.74 -29.53 -43.26
CA ARG A 381 28.65 -28.57 -43.90
C ARG A 381 28.03 -27.17 -43.87
N THR A 382 28.46 -26.33 -42.93
CA THR A 382 28.17 -24.90 -42.94
C THR A 382 28.98 -24.29 -44.07
N THR A 383 28.33 -24.21 -45.24
CA THR A 383 28.93 -23.70 -46.47
C THR A 383 29.30 -22.23 -46.32
N ILE A 384 30.55 -21.89 -46.64
CA ILE A 384 31.02 -20.51 -46.74
C ILE A 384 30.08 -19.76 -47.70
N PRO A 385 29.50 -18.61 -47.32
CA PRO A 385 28.63 -17.86 -48.21
C PRO A 385 29.35 -17.53 -49.52
N SER A 386 28.66 -17.58 -50.66
CA SER A 386 29.25 -17.06 -51.90
C SER A 386 29.54 -15.57 -51.75
N LEU A 387 30.49 -15.01 -52.50
CA LEU A 387 30.85 -13.60 -52.39
C LEU A 387 29.63 -12.67 -52.50
N LEU A 388 28.69 -12.97 -53.41
CA LEU A 388 27.43 -12.25 -53.56
C LEU A 388 26.55 -12.32 -52.30
N LYS A 389 26.43 -13.51 -51.69
CA LYS A 389 25.66 -13.72 -50.45
C LYS A 389 26.35 -13.07 -49.25
N ALA A 390 27.68 -13.16 -49.16
CA ALA A 390 28.48 -12.50 -48.14
C ALA A 390 28.34 -10.96 -48.22
N ALA A 391 28.37 -10.41 -49.43
CA ALA A 391 28.13 -8.99 -49.68
C ALA A 391 26.71 -8.58 -49.28
N ALA A 392 25.69 -9.32 -49.72
CA ALA A 392 24.29 -9.04 -49.38
C ALA A 392 24.04 -9.10 -47.86
N ILE A 393 24.58 -10.12 -47.18
CA ILE A 393 24.48 -10.24 -45.71
C ILE A 393 25.22 -9.09 -45.02
N SER A 394 26.45 -8.77 -45.44
CA SER A 394 27.24 -7.71 -44.81
C SER A 394 26.60 -6.33 -45.00
N VAL A 395 26.15 -6.02 -46.22
CA VAL A 395 25.44 -4.77 -46.54
C VAL A 395 24.11 -4.70 -45.79
N GLY A 396 23.34 -5.80 -45.74
CA GLY A 396 22.07 -5.84 -45.02
C GLY A 396 22.25 -5.60 -43.51
N VAL A 397 23.26 -6.23 -42.89
CA VAL A 397 23.59 -6.00 -41.47
C VAL A 397 24.05 -4.57 -41.24
N VAL A 398 24.95 -4.02 -42.07
CA VAL A 398 25.40 -2.62 -41.95
C VAL A 398 24.23 -1.66 -42.12
N ALA A 399 23.36 -1.86 -43.12
CA ALA A 399 22.20 -1.02 -43.35
C ALA A 399 21.21 -1.05 -42.16
N ALA A 400 20.94 -2.23 -41.61
CA ALA A 400 20.11 -2.36 -40.42
C ALA A 400 20.74 -1.65 -39.21
N THR A 401 22.04 -1.85 -38.96
CA THR A 401 22.76 -1.20 -37.87
C THR A 401 22.78 0.32 -38.02
N VAL A 402 23.06 0.84 -39.23
CA VAL A 402 23.04 2.29 -39.52
C VAL A 402 21.64 2.84 -39.34
N THR A 403 20.60 2.15 -39.80
CA THR A 403 19.20 2.58 -39.64
C THR A 403 18.82 2.67 -38.17
N VAL A 404 19.12 1.64 -37.37
CA VAL A 404 18.85 1.67 -35.92
C VAL A 404 19.67 2.76 -35.23
N ALA A 405 20.93 2.98 -35.63
CA ALA A 405 21.77 4.05 -35.07
C ALA A 405 21.21 5.44 -35.38
N VAL A 406 20.79 5.69 -36.63
CA VAL A 406 20.14 6.94 -37.02
C VAL A 406 18.84 7.14 -36.25
N LEU A 407 17.99 6.12 -36.17
CA LEU A 407 16.77 6.18 -35.38
C LEU A 407 17.07 6.46 -33.90
N GLN A 408 18.10 5.83 -33.32
CA GLN A 408 18.50 6.06 -31.92
C GLN A 408 19.05 7.48 -31.68
N ILE A 409 19.68 8.09 -32.68
CA ILE A 409 20.19 9.48 -32.62
C ILE A 409 19.06 10.50 -32.75
N VAL A 410 18.12 10.26 -33.69
CA VAL A 410 17.02 11.18 -33.99
C VAL A 410 15.88 11.05 -32.98
N ARG A 411 15.71 9.87 -32.38
CA ARG A 411 14.71 9.62 -31.34
C ARG A 411 14.97 10.52 -30.12
N PRO A 412 13.93 11.17 -29.55
CA PRO A 412 14.07 11.90 -28.30
C PRO A 412 14.65 11.02 -27.18
N ARG A 413 15.52 11.60 -26.36
CA ARG A 413 16.16 10.90 -25.22
C ARG A 413 15.39 11.01 -23.91
N THR A 414 14.31 11.77 -23.88
CA THR A 414 13.43 11.91 -22.72
C THR A 414 12.40 10.77 -22.69
N PRO A 415 11.80 10.48 -21.52
CA PRO A 415 10.58 9.68 -21.47
C PRO A 415 9.50 10.24 -22.41
N PRO A 416 8.64 9.41 -23.02
CA PRO A 416 8.53 7.96 -22.80
C PRO A 416 9.54 7.12 -23.60
N TYR A 417 10.29 7.70 -24.55
CA TYR A 417 11.15 6.94 -25.47
C TYR A 417 12.33 6.22 -24.78
N ALA A 418 12.98 6.88 -23.84
CA ALA A 418 14.06 6.26 -23.06
C ALA A 418 13.51 5.20 -22.09
N HIS A 419 12.37 5.49 -21.44
CA HIS A 419 11.68 4.56 -20.55
C HIS A 419 11.27 3.28 -21.29
N MET A 420 10.59 3.40 -22.43
CA MET A 420 10.17 2.27 -23.28
C MET A 420 11.33 1.45 -23.84
N SER A 421 12.56 1.99 -23.84
CA SER A 421 13.78 1.26 -24.18
C SER A 421 14.31 0.37 -23.05
N GLY A 422 13.84 0.55 -21.80
CA GLY A 422 14.26 -0.25 -20.65
C GLY A 422 14.12 -1.75 -20.89
N SER A 423 15.12 -2.50 -20.46
CA SER A 423 15.11 -3.97 -20.46
C SER A 423 15.19 -4.46 -19.03
N LEU A 424 14.33 -5.41 -18.66
CA LEU A 424 14.19 -5.89 -17.28
C LEU A 424 15.54 -6.21 -16.58
N PRO A 425 16.49 -6.95 -17.19
CA PRO A 425 17.79 -7.18 -16.56
C PRO A 425 18.55 -5.88 -16.29
N ILE A 426 18.51 -4.92 -17.20
CA ILE A 426 19.18 -3.62 -17.04
C ILE A 426 18.50 -2.80 -15.96
N THR A 427 17.17 -2.69 -15.97
CA THR A 427 16.44 -1.88 -14.96
C THR A 427 16.55 -2.47 -13.56
N LEU A 428 16.67 -3.80 -13.43
CA LEU A 428 17.02 -4.47 -12.17
C LEU A 428 18.43 -4.09 -11.69
N PHE A 429 19.42 -4.04 -12.59
CA PHE A 429 20.76 -3.60 -12.25
C PHE A 429 20.82 -2.08 -12.01
N GLU A 430 20.08 -1.27 -12.76
CA GLU A 430 19.98 0.18 -12.56
C GLU A 430 19.34 0.50 -11.20
N GLY A 431 18.38 -0.31 -10.75
CA GLY A 431 17.81 -0.24 -9.39
C GLY A 431 18.82 -0.40 -8.26
N LEU A 432 19.96 -1.04 -8.55
CA LEU A 432 21.07 -1.19 -7.59
C LEU A 432 22.05 0.00 -7.64
N PHE A 433 21.97 0.88 -8.64
CA PHE A 433 22.98 1.92 -8.91
C PHE A 433 22.46 3.34 -9.25
N PHE A 434 21.17 3.54 -9.52
CA PHE A 434 20.56 4.84 -9.85
C PHE A 434 19.53 5.29 -8.79
N ASN A 435 19.54 6.59 -8.48
CA ASN A 435 18.75 7.18 -7.41
C ASN A 435 17.33 7.61 -7.87
N PRO A 436 16.34 7.62 -6.96
CA PRO A 436 14.99 8.14 -7.22
C PRO A 436 14.99 9.60 -7.67
N ILE A 437 13.90 10.01 -8.35
CA ILE A 437 13.63 11.41 -8.68
C ILE A 437 13.39 12.13 -7.34
N ASN A 438 14.11 13.23 -7.10
CA ASN A 438 14.17 13.91 -5.80
C ASN A 438 14.69 13.02 -4.66
N GLY A 439 15.80 12.30 -4.92
CA GLY A 439 16.44 11.44 -3.92
C GLY A 439 16.80 12.13 -2.60
N GLU A 440 16.79 13.46 -2.54
CA GLU A 440 16.87 14.18 -1.27
C GLU A 440 15.77 13.84 -0.27
N PHE A 441 14.55 13.57 -0.72
CA PHE A 441 13.45 13.22 0.16
C PHE A 441 13.62 11.82 0.76
N CYS A 442 14.46 10.98 0.17
CA CYS A 442 14.77 9.66 0.72
C CYS A 442 15.74 9.75 1.92
N LEU A 443 16.44 10.87 2.08
CA LEU A 443 17.44 11.03 3.13
C LEU A 443 16.78 11.17 4.51
N PRO A 444 17.44 10.72 5.59
CA PRO A 444 16.96 10.95 6.95
C PRO A 444 16.88 12.44 7.32
N TYR A 445 17.79 13.25 6.76
CA TYR A 445 17.90 14.69 6.97
C TYR A 445 18.15 15.44 5.65
N PRO A 446 17.75 16.71 5.55
CA PRO A 446 18.00 17.50 4.35
C PRO A 446 19.51 17.82 4.25
N HIS A 447 20.05 17.73 3.04
CA HIS A 447 21.47 18.00 2.76
C HIS A 447 21.78 19.51 2.63
N HIS A 448 20.74 20.35 2.57
CA HIS A 448 20.83 21.80 2.64
C HIS A 448 19.66 22.36 3.44
N ARG A 449 19.76 23.62 3.87
CA ARG A 449 18.69 24.28 4.60
C ARG A 449 17.48 24.54 3.69
N VAL A 450 16.31 24.03 4.06
CA VAL A 450 15.04 24.25 3.34
C VAL A 450 14.23 25.32 4.06
N ASP A 451 14.14 26.50 3.46
CA ASP A 451 13.42 27.65 4.00
C ASP A 451 12.03 27.80 3.40
N PHE A 452 11.12 28.41 4.16
CA PHE A 452 9.79 28.74 3.65
C PHE A 452 9.93 29.79 2.52
N PRO A 453 9.26 29.61 1.37
CA PRO A 453 9.41 30.47 0.19
C PRO A 453 8.63 31.78 0.32
N PHE A 454 9.03 32.65 1.27
CA PHE A 454 8.34 33.91 1.58
C PHE A 454 8.14 34.82 0.37
N GLU A 455 9.17 34.98 -0.46
CA GLU A 455 9.11 35.87 -1.63
C GLU A 455 8.11 35.37 -2.68
N GLN A 456 8.14 34.08 -3.01
CA GLN A 456 7.24 33.46 -3.98
C GLN A 456 5.80 33.45 -3.45
N TYR A 457 5.62 33.15 -2.15
CA TYR A 457 4.31 33.18 -1.53
C TYR A 457 3.71 34.59 -1.58
N ALA A 458 4.48 35.61 -1.15
CA ALA A 458 4.05 37.00 -1.15
C ALA A 458 3.69 37.52 -2.54
N LYS A 459 4.50 37.15 -3.54
CA LYS A 459 4.25 37.50 -4.94
C LYS A 459 2.90 36.98 -5.42
N LEU A 460 2.54 35.74 -5.05
CA LEU A 460 1.26 35.13 -5.42
C LEU A 460 0.08 35.69 -4.58
N ALA A 461 0.31 35.97 -3.30
CA ALA A 461 -0.68 36.59 -2.41
C ALA A 461 -0.92 38.09 -2.70
N GLY A 462 -0.24 38.68 -3.68
CA GLY A 462 -0.47 40.06 -4.13
C GLY A 462 0.02 41.17 -3.20
N HIS A 463 0.66 40.83 -2.07
CA HIS A 463 1.22 41.79 -1.12
C HIS A 463 2.56 41.30 -0.58
N ALA A 464 3.52 42.21 -0.42
CA ALA A 464 4.70 41.94 0.41
C ALA A 464 4.19 41.66 1.83
N PRO A 465 4.64 40.59 2.47
CA PRO A 465 4.13 40.28 3.77
C PRO A 465 4.61 41.32 4.78
N PRO A 466 3.80 41.66 5.80
CA PRO A 466 4.24 42.55 6.87
C PRO A 466 5.62 42.12 7.41
N PRO A 467 6.53 43.04 7.80
CA PRO A 467 7.84 42.68 8.35
C PRO A 467 7.79 41.74 9.57
N ASP A 468 6.62 41.71 10.22
CA ASP A 468 6.18 40.90 11.35
C ASP A 468 5.41 39.63 10.96
N TRP A 469 5.04 39.46 9.69
CA TRP A 469 4.45 38.23 9.14
C TRP A 469 5.48 37.14 8.85
N LYS A 470 6.78 37.47 8.78
CA LYS A 470 7.82 36.43 8.86
C LYS A 470 7.70 35.84 10.27
N PRO A 471 7.09 34.64 10.44
CA PRO A 471 7.01 34.01 11.74
C PRO A 471 8.44 33.85 12.22
N LEU A 472 8.61 33.76 13.54
CA LEU A 472 9.91 33.70 14.19
C LEU A 472 10.77 32.50 13.74
N THR A 473 10.42 31.72 12.72
CA THR A 473 11.20 30.70 11.99
C THR A 473 12.68 30.59 12.37
N ASP A 474 13.51 31.63 12.20
CA ASP A 474 14.92 31.61 12.64
C ASP A 474 15.10 31.48 14.17
N GLU A 475 14.37 32.27 14.96
CA GLU A 475 14.30 32.20 16.43
C GLU A 475 13.55 30.93 16.91
N CYS A 476 12.43 30.53 16.31
CA CYS A 476 11.71 29.29 16.57
C CYS A 476 12.61 28.06 16.37
N ARG A 477 13.42 28.04 15.30
CA ARG A 477 14.41 26.97 15.06
C ARG A 477 15.57 27.05 16.05
N ARG A 478 16.05 28.25 16.44
CA ARG A 478 17.05 28.41 17.52
C ARG A 478 16.52 27.91 18.85
N ARG A 479 15.26 28.20 19.21
CA ARG A 479 14.60 27.65 20.41
C ARG A 479 14.54 26.11 20.37
N ARG A 480 14.20 25.52 19.21
CA ARG A 480 14.30 24.06 19.00
C ARG A 480 15.74 23.53 19.18
N ARG A 481 16.77 24.26 18.75
CA ARG A 481 18.20 23.91 18.94
C ARG A 481 18.71 24.10 20.38
N HIS A 482 18.24 25.10 21.12
CA HIS A 482 18.68 25.33 22.51
C HIS A 482 18.18 24.23 23.46
N HIS A 483 17.05 23.58 23.16
CA HIS A 483 16.65 22.35 23.85
C HIS A 483 17.57 21.14 23.58
N HIS A 484 18.44 21.20 22.56
CA HIS A 484 19.48 20.18 22.32
C HIS A 484 20.77 20.40 23.12
N HIS A 485 21.00 21.59 23.68
CA HIS A 485 22.26 21.92 24.37
C HIS A 485 22.11 22.35 25.84
N GLY A 486 20.90 22.33 26.41
CA GLY A 486 20.64 22.78 27.78
C GLY A 486 20.74 21.69 28.85
N LEU A 487 21.95 21.35 29.28
CA LEU A 487 22.18 20.84 30.65
C LEU A 487 23.02 21.88 31.40
N PRO A 488 22.44 22.76 32.24
CA PRO A 488 23.19 23.26 33.38
C PRO A 488 23.24 22.12 34.40
N HIS A 489 24.44 21.63 34.68
CA HIS A 489 24.68 20.70 35.79
C HIS A 489 24.14 21.33 37.10
N GLY A 490 22.99 20.84 37.57
CA GLY A 490 22.58 21.02 38.96
C GLY A 490 23.45 20.13 39.85
N PRO A 491 23.81 20.58 41.07
CA PRO A 491 24.64 19.77 41.96
C PRO A 491 23.88 18.51 42.40
N PRO A 492 24.57 17.37 42.59
CA PRO A 492 23.92 16.14 43.01
C PRO A 492 23.40 16.23 44.46
N PRO A 493 22.34 15.49 44.81
CA PRO A 493 21.76 15.51 46.15
C PRO A 493 22.73 14.95 47.20
N PRO A 494 22.73 15.48 48.44
CA PRO A 494 23.67 15.07 49.48
C PRO A 494 23.30 13.66 49.98
N GLY A 495 24.24 12.72 49.91
CA GLY A 495 24.05 11.40 50.55
C GLY A 495 24.86 10.20 50.02
N MET A 496 25.62 10.30 48.93
CA MET A 496 26.48 9.19 48.50
C MET A 496 27.94 9.37 48.95
N PRO A 497 28.58 8.35 49.55
CA PRO A 497 30.00 8.39 49.86
C PRO A 497 30.83 8.26 48.56
N PRO A 498 31.97 8.97 48.45
CA PRO A 498 32.77 8.96 47.22
C PRO A 498 33.51 7.63 47.05
N LEU A 499 33.45 7.08 45.83
CA LEU A 499 34.29 5.97 45.38
C LEU A 499 35.77 6.45 45.27
N PRO A 500 36.75 5.57 45.52
CA PRO A 500 38.17 5.95 45.57
C PRO A 500 38.74 6.24 44.16
N PRO A 501 39.74 7.13 44.04
CA PRO A 501 40.26 7.54 42.75
C PRO A 501 41.17 6.46 42.15
N GLY A 502 40.90 6.09 40.89
CA GLY A 502 41.82 5.32 40.05
C GLY A 502 43.04 6.16 39.62
N PRO A 503 44.12 5.51 39.14
CA PRO A 503 45.44 6.14 38.98
C PRO A 503 45.50 7.10 37.77
N PRO A 504 46.41 8.10 37.80
CA PRO A 504 46.49 9.12 36.75
C PRO A 504 47.24 8.61 35.51
N LEU A 505 46.71 8.90 34.33
CA LEU A 505 47.45 8.79 33.06
C LEU A 505 48.13 10.14 32.71
N PRO A 506 49.28 10.12 32.02
CA PRO A 506 50.22 11.24 32.00
C PRO A 506 49.87 12.32 30.96
N HIS A 507 50.03 13.57 31.39
CA HIS A 507 50.07 14.76 30.56
C HIS A 507 51.25 14.72 29.58
N HIS A 508 51.01 14.93 28.28
CA HIS A 508 51.86 15.74 27.41
C HIS A 508 51.14 16.09 26.10
N GLY A 509 50.80 17.37 25.92
CA GLY A 509 50.43 18.00 24.65
C GLY A 509 50.84 19.48 24.69
N PRO A 510 51.25 20.08 23.55
CA PRO A 510 51.88 21.41 23.52
C PRO A 510 50.87 22.55 23.76
N PRO A 511 51.32 23.76 24.15
CA PRO A 511 50.41 24.86 24.49
C PRO A 511 49.70 25.42 23.23
N PRO A 512 48.47 25.96 23.38
CA PRO A 512 47.71 26.51 22.25
C PRO A 512 48.27 27.86 21.74
N PRO A 513 48.08 28.20 20.46
CA PRO A 513 48.52 29.45 19.85
C PRO A 513 47.65 30.66 20.29
N PRO A 514 48.13 31.90 20.14
CA PRO A 514 47.43 33.11 20.58
C PRO A 514 46.20 33.43 19.70
N PRO A 515 45.19 34.15 20.24
CA PRO A 515 43.96 34.44 19.52
C PRO A 515 44.15 35.46 18.38
N LEU A 516 43.45 35.24 17.26
CA LEU A 516 43.39 36.12 16.09
C LEU A 516 42.36 37.26 16.27
N PRO A 517 42.44 38.36 15.47
CA PRO A 517 41.67 39.60 15.68
C PRO A 517 40.18 39.49 15.26
N PRO A 518 39.33 40.43 15.70
CA PRO A 518 37.89 40.23 15.85
C PRO A 518 37.03 40.56 14.61
N ASP A 519 37.44 40.15 13.40
CA ASP A 519 36.63 40.38 12.17
C ASP A 519 36.63 39.17 11.21
N TYR A 520 36.39 37.97 11.74
CA TYR A 520 36.10 36.78 10.92
C TYR A 520 34.76 36.18 11.35
N TYR A 521 33.74 36.37 10.52
CA TYR A 521 32.45 35.71 10.67
C TYR A 521 32.64 34.20 10.51
N ASP A 522 32.28 33.47 11.55
CA ASP A 522 32.39 32.02 11.63
C ASP A 522 31.26 31.34 10.82
N ASP A 523 31.56 31.00 9.56
CA ASP A 523 30.79 30.05 8.72
C ASP A 523 31.24 28.60 9.00
N GLY A 524 31.45 28.27 10.27
CA GLY A 524 32.14 27.06 10.71
C GLY A 524 31.27 26.03 11.43
N ASP A 525 29.98 25.85 11.11
CA ASP A 525 29.16 24.78 11.72
C ASP A 525 28.19 24.11 10.70
N LEU A 526 28.68 23.80 9.51
CA LEU A 526 27.95 23.08 8.45
C LEU A 526 28.15 21.56 8.44
N TYR A 527 28.78 20.97 9.45
CA TYR A 527 28.93 19.51 9.56
C TYR A 527 28.61 19.02 10.98
N PRO A 528 27.62 18.11 11.17
CA PRO A 528 27.65 17.23 12.32
C PRO A 528 28.93 16.39 12.19
N ARG A 529 29.80 16.43 13.19
CA ARG A 529 30.99 15.57 13.25
C ARG A 529 30.54 14.11 13.03
N GLY A 530 31.24 13.42 12.13
CA GLY A 530 31.03 12.00 11.87
C GLY A 530 31.21 11.14 13.13
N PRO A 531 30.78 9.87 13.09
CA PRO A 531 30.87 8.99 14.25
C PRO A 531 32.33 8.84 14.70
N PRO A 532 32.61 8.75 16.01
CA PRO A 532 33.97 8.56 16.49
C PRO A 532 34.52 7.21 16.00
N ALA A 533 35.81 7.25 15.65
CA ALA A 533 36.57 6.10 15.19
C ALA A 533 36.58 4.96 16.23
N GLU A 534 36.58 3.74 15.71
CA GLU A 534 36.51 2.44 16.37
C GLU A 534 37.52 2.26 17.51
N ASP A 535 37.06 1.68 18.64
CA ASP A 535 37.91 0.87 19.52
C ASP A 535 37.11 -0.32 20.13
N TRP A 536 37.37 -1.51 19.56
CA TRP A 536 37.34 -2.89 20.09
C TRP A 536 36.17 -3.40 20.97
N ALA A 537 35.35 -4.24 20.31
CA ALA A 537 34.84 -5.56 20.74
C ALA A 537 34.05 -5.69 22.08
N PHE A 538 32.72 -5.63 21.98
CA PHE A 538 31.79 -6.51 22.71
C PHE A 538 30.53 -6.74 21.85
N ASP A 539 30.18 -8.01 21.63
CA ASP A 539 29.01 -8.45 20.86
C ASP A 539 27.70 -8.07 21.57
N GLY A 540 26.94 -7.16 20.95
CA GLY A 540 25.56 -6.84 21.28
C GLY A 540 25.09 -5.62 20.49
N PRO A 541 23.87 -5.60 19.92
CA PRO A 541 23.33 -4.36 19.35
C PRO A 541 23.25 -3.31 20.47
N PRO A 542 23.66 -2.05 20.21
CA PRO A 542 23.54 -1.00 21.20
C PRO A 542 22.05 -0.84 21.58
N PRO A 543 21.73 -0.65 22.87
CA PRO A 543 20.36 -0.36 23.27
C PRO A 543 19.88 0.91 22.54
N PRO A 544 18.59 0.99 22.16
CA PRO A 544 18.06 2.19 21.54
C PRO A 544 18.35 3.40 22.45
N PRO A 545 18.77 4.55 21.89
CA PRO A 545 19.06 5.72 22.69
C PRO A 545 17.82 6.06 23.51
N ALA A 546 18.00 6.21 24.82
CA ALA A 546 16.93 6.59 25.73
C ALA A 546 16.20 7.80 25.16
N HIS A 547 14.87 7.69 24.99
CA HIS A 547 13.99 8.71 24.46
C HIS A 547 14.38 10.10 24.97
N HIS A 548 15.14 10.84 24.18
CA HIS A 548 15.48 12.22 24.49
C HIS A 548 14.17 13.00 24.42
N ARG A 549 13.80 13.61 25.55
CA ARG A 549 12.61 14.42 25.72
C ARG A 549 12.62 15.60 24.74
N HIS A 550 12.03 15.41 23.56
CA HIS A 550 11.69 16.51 22.66
C HIS A 550 10.48 17.24 23.23
N HIS A 551 10.73 18.41 23.84
CA HIS A 551 9.74 19.30 24.45
C HIS A 551 9.14 20.31 23.44
N GLY A 552 8.93 19.93 22.18
CA GLY A 552 8.38 20.83 21.16
C GLY A 552 6.86 20.67 21.02
N HIS A 553 6.06 21.46 21.74
CA HIS A 553 4.65 21.62 21.40
C HIS A 553 4.50 22.42 20.09
N TYR A 554 3.45 22.16 19.30
CA TYR A 554 3.14 23.02 18.15
C TYR A 554 2.87 24.44 18.61
N ASP A 555 3.58 25.39 18.00
CA ASP A 555 3.43 26.82 18.24
C ASP A 555 2.88 27.47 16.96
N PRO A 556 1.61 27.94 16.96
CA PRO A 556 0.99 28.57 15.79
C PRO A 556 1.75 29.82 15.33
N THR A 557 2.49 30.50 16.21
CA THR A 557 3.30 31.68 15.85
C THR A 557 4.60 31.33 15.12
N CYS A 558 4.96 30.04 15.07
CA CYS A 558 6.10 29.52 14.33
C CYS A 558 5.70 28.85 13.01
N ASP A 559 4.41 28.77 12.68
CA ASP A 559 3.90 28.12 11.48
C ASP A 559 3.47 29.16 10.41
N PRO A 560 4.26 29.35 9.34
CA PRO A 560 3.92 30.31 8.27
C PRO A 560 2.65 29.97 7.50
N LEU A 561 2.14 28.74 7.61
CA LEU A 561 0.88 28.34 6.98
C LEU A 561 -0.33 28.41 7.93
N LYS A 562 -0.13 28.80 9.19
CA LYS A 562 -1.24 28.95 10.13
C LYS A 562 -2.12 30.13 9.76
N LEU A 563 -3.36 29.83 9.38
CA LEU A 563 -4.44 30.79 9.21
C LEU A 563 -5.49 30.60 10.30
N SER A 564 -6.00 31.71 10.81
CA SER A 564 -7.05 31.75 11.83
C SER A 564 -8.25 32.56 11.33
N ASN A 565 -9.45 32.10 11.69
CA ASN A 565 -10.70 32.82 11.48
C ASN A 565 -11.50 32.94 12.80
N LEU A 566 -10.84 32.76 13.94
CA LEU A 566 -11.53 32.79 15.25
C LEU A 566 -12.10 34.17 15.61
N GLU A 567 -11.55 35.23 15.03
CA GLU A 567 -12.04 36.62 15.20
C GLU A 567 -13.26 36.92 14.31
N GLU A 568 -13.54 36.07 13.32
CA GLU A 568 -14.65 36.25 12.40
C GLU A 568 -15.98 35.80 13.02
N SER A 569 -17.08 36.38 12.52
CA SER A 569 -18.44 36.01 12.91
C SER A 569 -18.77 34.57 12.57
N LEU A 570 -19.64 33.95 13.37
CA LEU A 570 -20.35 32.73 12.98
C LEU A 570 -21.18 33.00 11.72
N PHE A 571 -21.39 31.99 10.90
CA PHE A 571 -22.35 32.11 9.80
C PHE A 571 -23.74 32.46 10.34
N GLU A 572 -24.40 33.42 9.71
CA GLU A 572 -25.66 34.00 10.20
C GLU A 572 -26.75 32.97 10.56
N PRO A 573 -26.99 31.90 9.77
CA PRO A 573 -27.96 30.87 10.15
C PRO A 573 -27.61 30.17 11.47
N LEU A 574 -26.32 29.93 11.71
CA LEU A 574 -25.84 29.32 12.95
C LEU A 574 -25.89 30.32 14.11
N ALA A 575 -25.43 31.56 13.90
CA ALA A 575 -25.50 32.62 14.90
C ALA A 575 -26.94 32.82 15.40
N SER A 576 -27.90 32.89 14.46
CA SER A 576 -29.32 32.97 14.75
C SER A 576 -29.81 31.73 15.52
N SER A 577 -29.47 30.52 15.09
CA SER A 577 -29.89 29.28 15.78
C SER A 577 -29.34 29.20 17.21
N VAL A 578 -28.07 29.56 17.43
CA VAL A 578 -27.45 29.61 18.77
C VAL A 578 -28.20 30.60 19.66
N LYS A 579 -28.56 31.78 19.14
CA LYS A 579 -29.27 32.81 19.89
C LYS A 579 -30.72 32.43 20.23
N THR A 580 -31.45 31.79 19.30
CA THR A 580 -32.89 31.52 19.47
C THR A 580 -33.18 30.14 20.05
N ASN A 581 -32.45 29.12 19.64
CA ASN A 581 -32.76 27.71 19.95
C ASN A 581 -31.85 27.12 21.03
N GLN A 582 -30.71 27.78 21.31
CA GLN A 582 -29.66 27.29 22.21
C GLN A 582 -29.41 25.77 22.08
N PRO A 583 -28.90 25.30 20.92
CA PRO A 583 -28.58 23.89 20.75
C PRO A 583 -27.71 23.38 21.89
N SER A 584 -27.90 22.13 22.27
CA SER A 584 -27.16 21.46 23.34
C SER A 584 -26.59 20.15 22.82
N ILE A 585 -25.28 19.96 23.02
CA ILE A 585 -24.52 18.79 22.56
C ILE A 585 -23.96 18.09 23.79
N LYS A 586 -24.59 16.99 24.17
CA LYS A 586 -24.16 16.15 25.29
C LYS A 586 -23.06 15.19 24.86
N ASN A 587 -23.20 14.57 23.69
CA ASN A 587 -22.31 13.56 23.14
C ASN A 587 -21.79 13.95 21.75
N VAL A 588 -20.67 13.35 21.35
CA VAL A 588 -20.10 13.47 20.00
C VAL A 588 -19.80 12.07 19.47
N LEU A 589 -20.33 11.74 18.29
CA LEU A 589 -20.04 10.50 17.56
C LEU A 589 -19.35 10.86 16.25
N LEU A 590 -18.06 10.57 16.11
CA LEU A 590 -17.32 10.75 14.87
C LEU A 590 -17.27 9.41 14.12
N ILE A 591 -17.86 9.36 12.94
CA ILE A 591 -17.87 8.19 12.06
C ILE A 591 -16.93 8.48 10.89
N THR A 592 -15.85 7.71 10.81
CA THR A 592 -14.92 7.67 9.68
C THR A 592 -15.43 6.66 8.67
N LEU A 593 -15.75 7.13 7.47
CA LEU A 593 -16.29 6.36 6.36
C LEU A 593 -15.16 5.88 5.47
N GLU A 594 -14.87 4.58 5.53
CA GLU A 594 -13.83 3.92 4.76
C GLU A 594 -14.01 4.11 3.25
N SER A 595 -12.93 4.43 2.54
CA SER A 595 -12.81 4.56 1.08
C SER A 595 -13.97 5.34 0.44
N THR A 596 -14.58 6.29 1.16
CA THR A 596 -15.80 6.97 0.75
C THR A 596 -15.50 8.29 0.06
N ARG A 597 -15.84 8.35 -1.23
CA ARG A 597 -15.63 9.54 -2.07
C ARG A 597 -16.74 10.59 -1.86
N LYS A 598 -16.40 11.87 -2.04
CA LYS A 598 -17.39 12.96 -1.96
C LYS A 598 -18.52 12.82 -2.98
N ASP A 599 -18.23 12.33 -4.18
CA ASP A 599 -19.24 12.13 -5.24
C ASP A 599 -20.13 10.89 -5.04
N MET A 600 -19.92 10.16 -3.94
CA MET A 600 -20.79 9.09 -3.43
C MET A 600 -21.57 9.51 -2.18
N PHE A 601 -21.51 10.79 -1.76
CA PHE A 601 -22.11 11.24 -0.50
C PHE A 601 -22.68 12.69 -0.61
N PRO A 602 -23.89 12.84 -1.21
CA PRO A 602 -24.67 11.80 -1.89
C PRO A 602 -24.24 11.59 -3.35
N PHE A 603 -24.64 10.45 -3.91
CA PHE A 603 -24.58 10.21 -5.36
C PHE A 603 -25.57 11.10 -6.10
N ARG A 604 -25.14 11.67 -7.24
CA ARG A 604 -25.94 12.66 -7.99
C ARG A 604 -26.12 12.26 -9.46
N LYS A 605 -27.34 12.43 -9.98
CA LYS A 605 -27.65 12.31 -11.41
C LYS A 605 -26.88 13.37 -12.21
N ASP A 606 -26.50 12.98 -13.43
CA ASP A 606 -25.70 13.77 -14.38
C ASP A 606 -24.27 14.13 -13.90
N SER A 607 -23.84 13.60 -12.75
CA SER A 607 -22.45 13.69 -12.29
C SER A 607 -21.48 12.95 -13.22
N GLY A 608 -20.17 13.24 -13.09
CA GLY A 608 -19.14 12.53 -13.85
C GLY A 608 -19.20 11.00 -13.67
N VAL A 609 -19.48 10.54 -12.46
CA VAL A 609 -19.64 9.11 -12.17
C VAL A 609 -20.94 8.56 -12.77
N TYR A 610 -22.06 9.25 -12.63
CA TYR A 610 -23.31 8.85 -13.28
C TYR A 610 -23.13 8.66 -14.78
N ASN A 611 -22.48 9.62 -15.44
CA ASN A 611 -22.19 9.56 -16.87
C ASN A 611 -21.25 8.38 -17.21
N SER A 612 -20.28 8.08 -16.34
CA SER A 612 -19.42 6.90 -16.48
C SER A 612 -20.23 5.60 -16.40
N ILE A 613 -21.16 5.46 -15.45
CA ILE A 613 -22.02 4.28 -15.32
C ILE A 613 -22.95 4.16 -16.55
N LEU A 614 -23.60 5.26 -16.93
CA LEU A 614 -24.50 5.32 -18.09
C LEU A 614 -23.78 4.92 -19.38
N SER A 615 -22.51 5.30 -19.54
CA SER A 615 -21.69 4.93 -20.72
C SER A 615 -21.47 3.41 -20.87
N SER A 616 -21.67 2.62 -19.81
CA SER A 616 -21.62 1.15 -19.89
C SER A 616 -22.82 0.56 -20.63
N TYR A 617 -23.92 1.32 -20.76
CA TYR A 617 -25.14 0.99 -21.48
C TYR A 617 -25.06 1.50 -22.94
N HIS A 618 -25.80 0.87 -23.86
CA HIS A 618 -25.75 1.19 -25.31
C HIS A 618 -27.05 1.78 -25.86
N ASP A 619 -28.10 1.89 -25.05
CA ASP A 619 -29.43 2.32 -25.46
C ASP A 619 -29.93 3.45 -24.55
N ALA A 620 -30.60 4.44 -25.13
CA ALA A 620 -31.21 5.56 -24.41
C ALA A 620 -32.34 5.09 -23.47
N SER A 621 -32.98 3.95 -23.75
CA SER A 621 -33.99 3.35 -22.88
C SER A 621 -33.42 2.87 -21.54
N ALA A 622 -32.12 2.58 -21.47
CA ALA A 622 -31.45 2.09 -20.26
C ALA A 622 -31.32 3.18 -19.18
N ALA A 623 -31.36 4.46 -19.54
CA ALA A 623 -31.27 5.57 -18.58
C ALA A 623 -32.43 5.53 -17.58
N VAL A 624 -33.64 5.18 -18.03
CA VAL A 624 -34.84 5.12 -17.16
C VAL A 624 -34.75 3.98 -16.14
N GLU A 625 -34.22 2.82 -16.55
CA GLU A 625 -34.01 1.70 -15.64
C GLU A 625 -32.87 1.99 -14.67
N LEU A 626 -31.78 2.57 -15.16
CA LEU A 626 -30.63 2.94 -14.34
C LEU A 626 -30.98 4.01 -13.30
N ASP A 627 -31.77 5.01 -13.66
CA ASP A 627 -32.26 6.05 -12.74
C ASP A 627 -33.06 5.45 -11.58
N LYS A 628 -33.84 4.39 -11.82
CA LYS A 628 -34.58 3.68 -10.77
C LYS A 628 -33.66 2.94 -9.80
N LYS A 629 -32.54 2.41 -10.27
CA LYS A 629 -31.56 1.72 -9.42
C LYS A 629 -30.73 2.72 -8.61
N LEU A 630 -30.25 3.78 -9.27
CA LEU A 630 -29.32 4.75 -8.68
C LEU A 630 -29.97 5.76 -7.74
N ARG A 631 -31.28 6.07 -7.90
CA ARG A 631 -31.98 6.99 -6.99
C ARG A 631 -31.97 6.56 -5.52
N ASN A 632 -31.87 5.25 -5.27
CA ASN A 632 -31.89 4.67 -3.92
C ASN A 632 -30.49 4.27 -3.45
N LEU A 633 -29.42 4.77 -4.08
CA LEU A 633 -28.05 4.39 -3.74
C LEU A 633 -27.59 5.01 -2.42
N THR A 634 -27.94 6.28 -2.17
CA THR A 634 -27.40 7.08 -1.04
C THR A 634 -28.47 8.02 -0.44
N THR A 635 -29.62 7.47 -0.04
CA THR A 635 -30.77 8.25 0.42
C THR A 635 -30.52 8.90 1.77
N THR A 636 -29.82 8.21 2.67
CA THR A 636 -29.46 8.71 3.99
C THR A 636 -28.46 9.86 3.87
N ALA A 637 -27.42 9.71 3.06
CA ALA A 637 -26.47 10.78 2.76
C ALA A 637 -27.15 12.00 2.14
N ALA A 638 -28.11 11.81 1.23
CA ALA A 638 -28.87 12.90 0.61
C ALA A 638 -29.67 13.68 1.66
N PHE A 639 -30.39 12.96 2.53
CA PHE A 639 -31.13 13.58 3.63
C PHE A 639 -30.22 14.35 4.60
N LEU A 640 -29.12 13.72 5.04
CA LEU A 640 -28.22 14.29 6.04
C LEU A 640 -27.48 15.52 5.51
N THR A 641 -26.97 15.46 4.29
CA THR A 641 -26.27 16.59 3.65
C THR A 641 -27.22 17.71 3.24
N GLY A 642 -28.48 17.38 2.90
CA GLY A 642 -29.42 18.32 2.27
C GLY A 642 -29.01 18.75 0.87
N GLU A 643 -28.12 18.01 0.22
CA GLU A 643 -27.76 18.23 -1.19
C GLU A 643 -28.79 17.58 -2.12
N SER A 644 -29.12 18.26 -3.21
CA SER A 644 -29.99 17.71 -4.26
C SER A 644 -29.29 16.56 -4.99
N THR A 645 -29.97 15.44 -5.12
CA THR A 645 -29.46 14.28 -5.88
C THR A 645 -29.64 14.44 -7.38
N ASN A 646 -30.38 15.49 -7.82
CA ASN A 646 -30.82 15.73 -9.19
C ASN A 646 -31.72 14.59 -9.76
N PHE A 647 -32.16 13.63 -8.96
CA PHE A 647 -33.24 12.73 -9.36
C PHE A 647 -34.58 13.44 -9.13
N ASP A 648 -35.55 13.27 -10.05
CA ASP A 648 -36.89 13.87 -9.89
C ASP A 648 -37.49 13.42 -8.54
N GLU A 649 -37.99 14.40 -7.76
CA GLU A 649 -38.58 14.27 -6.40
C GLU A 649 -37.60 14.15 -5.19
N ASP A 650 -36.59 15.01 -5.09
CA ASP A 650 -35.78 15.12 -3.84
C ASP A 650 -36.64 15.44 -2.58
N ALA A 651 -37.81 16.07 -2.76
CA ALA A 651 -38.76 16.33 -1.65
C ALA A 651 -39.48 15.07 -1.15
N ALA A 652 -39.46 13.97 -1.91
CA ALA A 652 -40.22 12.75 -1.61
C ALA A 652 -39.48 11.74 -0.74
N PHE A 653 -38.19 11.90 -0.41
CA PHE A 653 -37.49 10.95 0.46
C PHE A 653 -38.17 10.74 1.83
N ASN A 654 -38.82 11.79 2.34
CA ASN A 654 -39.61 11.74 3.58
C ASN A 654 -40.97 11.02 3.40
N GLU A 655 -41.59 11.12 2.22
CA GLU A 655 -42.91 10.53 1.93
C GLU A 655 -42.80 9.07 1.45
N THR A 656 -41.67 8.67 0.87
CA THR A 656 -41.46 7.32 0.32
C THR A 656 -41.09 6.26 1.36
N GLY A 657 -40.83 6.65 2.62
CA GLY A 657 -40.38 5.72 3.67
C GLY A 657 -39.00 5.12 3.42
N ALA A 658 -38.15 5.79 2.63
CA ALA A 658 -36.83 5.30 2.22
C ALA A 658 -35.72 5.54 3.26
N VAL A 659 -36.02 6.30 4.32
CA VAL A 659 -35.12 6.59 5.45
C VAL A 659 -35.92 6.34 6.74
N GLY A 660 -35.25 5.90 7.80
CA GLY A 660 -35.87 5.52 9.06
C GLY A 660 -36.64 6.65 9.76
N SER A 661 -37.53 6.30 10.70
CA SER A 661 -38.43 7.25 11.38
C SER A 661 -37.72 8.36 12.17
N TRP A 662 -36.43 8.18 12.46
CA TRP A 662 -35.59 9.17 13.15
C TRP A 662 -35.50 10.51 12.40
N VAL A 663 -35.75 10.52 11.08
CA VAL A 663 -35.78 11.78 10.29
C VAL A 663 -36.80 12.78 10.81
N SER A 664 -37.88 12.30 11.45
CA SER A 664 -38.90 13.16 12.08
C SER A 664 -38.37 14.06 13.20
N LYS A 665 -37.16 13.78 13.72
CA LYS A 665 -36.47 14.65 14.69
C LYS A 665 -35.88 15.90 14.05
N PHE A 666 -35.65 15.89 12.74
CA PHE A 666 -35.08 17.01 12.01
C PHE A 666 -36.20 17.87 11.43
N GLN A 667 -36.34 19.09 11.95
CA GLN A 667 -37.29 20.07 11.41
C GLN A 667 -36.82 20.64 10.07
N ASP A 668 -37.75 21.20 9.30
CA ASP A 668 -37.43 21.90 8.04
C ASP A 668 -36.34 22.96 8.25
N GLY A 669 -35.35 22.97 7.35
CA GLY A 669 -34.19 23.86 7.44
C GLY A 669 -33.16 23.49 8.53
N ARG A 670 -33.36 22.39 9.28
CA ARG A 670 -32.38 21.81 10.21
C ARG A 670 -31.80 20.51 9.66
N GLY A 671 -30.57 20.19 10.05
CA GLY A 671 -29.84 19.05 9.48
C GLY A 671 -28.38 18.98 9.86
N GLY A 672 -27.70 20.13 9.90
CA GLY A 672 -26.27 20.20 10.18
C GLY A 672 -25.47 20.97 9.14
N ILE A 673 -24.15 20.94 9.31
CA ILE A 673 -23.20 21.71 8.51
C ILE A 673 -22.46 20.78 7.57
N ASN A 674 -22.77 20.83 6.27
CA ASN A 674 -22.15 20.05 5.23
C ASN A 674 -21.00 20.82 4.58
N VAL A 675 -19.84 20.18 4.46
CA VAL A 675 -18.66 20.76 3.82
C VAL A 675 -18.44 20.10 2.47
N GLN A 676 -18.62 20.87 1.41
CA GLN A 676 -18.61 20.38 0.03
C GLN A 676 -17.19 20.19 -0.52
N GLY A 677 -16.23 20.99 -0.04
CA GLY A 677 -14.85 21.03 -0.51
C GLY A 677 -13.84 20.26 0.33
N ALA A 678 -14.25 19.28 1.14
CA ALA A 678 -13.33 18.56 2.01
C ALA A 678 -12.37 17.65 1.22
N VAL A 679 -11.08 17.75 1.55
CA VAL A 679 -9.99 16.99 0.95
C VAL A 679 -9.22 16.27 2.06
N THR A 680 -9.00 14.95 1.94
CA THR A 680 -8.27 14.21 2.97
C THR A 680 -6.81 14.67 3.10
N GLY A 681 -6.26 14.64 4.31
CA GLY A 681 -4.83 14.84 4.54
C GLY A 681 -3.97 13.61 4.19
N SER A 682 -4.59 12.45 3.96
CA SER A 682 -3.89 11.21 3.65
C SER A 682 -4.80 10.22 2.92
N ALA A 683 -4.35 9.68 1.79
CA ALA A 683 -5.03 8.57 1.11
C ALA A 683 -4.78 7.19 1.77
N PHE A 684 -4.48 7.18 3.07
CA PHE A 684 -4.19 6.00 3.90
C PHE A 684 -4.89 6.14 5.25
N THR A 685 -5.79 5.20 5.55
CA THR A 685 -6.79 5.23 6.63
C THR A 685 -6.23 5.63 8.00
N LEU A 686 -5.18 4.94 8.49
CA LEU A 686 -4.65 5.20 9.83
C LEU A 686 -4.05 6.61 9.98
N LYS A 687 -3.42 7.11 8.92
CA LYS A 687 -2.88 8.48 8.89
C LYS A 687 -4.00 9.52 8.77
N SER A 688 -5.09 9.22 8.07
CA SER A 688 -6.27 10.11 8.05
C SER A 688 -7.01 10.14 9.39
N LEU A 689 -7.01 9.06 10.18
CA LEU A 689 -7.58 9.07 11.54
C LEU A 689 -6.91 10.14 12.42
N LEU A 690 -5.58 10.27 12.36
CA LEU A 690 -4.85 11.32 13.07
C LEU A 690 -5.29 12.73 12.63
N THR A 691 -5.50 12.93 11.33
CA THR A 691 -5.94 14.24 10.82
C THR A 691 -7.31 14.62 11.37
N SER A 692 -8.24 13.67 11.46
CA SER A 692 -9.61 13.89 11.94
C SER A 692 -9.72 13.97 13.46
N LEU A 693 -8.99 13.12 14.19
CA LEU A 693 -9.11 12.95 15.64
C LEU A 693 -8.19 13.87 16.44
N CYS A 694 -7.08 14.31 15.85
CA CYS A 694 -6.06 15.11 16.53
C CYS A 694 -5.81 16.47 15.88
N GLY A 695 -6.37 16.73 14.69
CA GLY A 695 -6.18 18.00 14.00
C GLY A 695 -4.76 18.19 13.44
N VAL A 696 -3.96 17.13 13.38
CA VAL A 696 -2.55 17.14 12.95
C VAL A 696 -2.40 16.70 11.50
N GLU A 697 -1.46 17.27 10.78
CA GLU A 697 -1.05 16.74 9.47
C GLU A 697 -0.15 15.49 9.61
N ALA A 698 -0.36 14.52 8.72
CA ALA A 698 0.30 13.22 8.76
C ALA A 698 1.82 13.29 8.48
N LEU A 699 2.57 12.29 8.95
CA LEU A 699 3.99 12.16 8.70
C LEU A 699 4.22 11.63 7.27
N PRO A 700 4.98 12.34 6.40
CA PRO A 700 5.21 11.93 5.01
C PRO A 700 6.28 10.83 4.91
N VAL A 701 5.94 9.67 5.45
CA VAL A 701 6.73 8.44 5.49
C VAL A 701 5.77 7.28 5.26
N ASP A 702 6.26 6.23 4.61
CA ASP A 702 5.46 5.02 4.38
C ASP A 702 5.03 4.38 5.70
N PHE A 703 3.77 3.93 5.76
CA PHE A 703 3.17 3.27 6.92
C PHE A 703 3.09 4.16 8.17
N THR A 704 2.45 3.66 9.22
CA THR A 704 2.09 4.39 10.45
C THR A 704 3.30 4.55 11.37
N GLU A 705 4.36 5.19 10.86
CA GLU A 705 5.57 5.52 11.63
C GLU A 705 5.33 6.64 12.66
N GLU A 706 4.16 7.28 12.64
CA GLU A 706 3.69 8.21 13.67
C GLU A 706 3.76 7.62 15.08
N VAL A 707 3.62 6.29 15.22
CA VAL A 707 3.74 5.58 16.51
C VAL A 707 5.11 5.73 17.16
N LYS A 708 6.15 6.06 16.38
CA LYS A 708 7.51 6.34 16.90
C LYS A 708 7.66 7.77 17.41
N GLY A 709 6.76 8.66 16.99
CA GLY A 709 6.75 10.07 17.38
C GLY A 709 5.81 10.35 18.55
N ARG A 710 5.62 11.64 18.84
CA ARG A 710 4.57 12.13 19.73
C ARG A 710 3.61 12.97 18.92
N ILE A 711 2.31 12.68 19.03
CA ILE A 711 1.27 13.53 18.44
C ILE A 711 1.38 14.93 19.03
N TYR A 712 1.68 15.92 18.19
CA TYR A 712 2.09 17.26 18.62
C TYR A 712 0.94 18.20 18.99
N GLN A 713 -0.32 17.76 18.81
CA GLN A 713 -1.54 18.43 19.30
C GLN A 713 -2.42 17.43 20.04
N PRO A 714 -3.17 17.87 21.07
CA PRO A 714 -4.08 16.97 21.78
C PRO A 714 -5.16 16.39 20.85
N CYS A 715 -5.49 15.12 21.02
CA CYS A 715 -6.59 14.48 20.31
C CYS A 715 -7.92 14.61 21.06
N LEU A 716 -9.05 14.43 20.37
CA LEU A 716 -10.39 14.53 20.97
C LEU A 716 -10.55 13.74 22.29
N PRO A 717 -10.12 12.46 22.41
CA PRO A 717 -10.18 11.75 23.69
C PRO A 717 -9.40 12.44 24.81
N GLN A 718 -8.21 12.95 24.50
CA GLN A 718 -7.36 13.67 25.45
C GLN A 718 -7.98 15.02 25.86
N ILE A 719 -8.69 15.68 24.94
CA ILE A 719 -9.42 16.92 25.23
C ILE A 719 -10.62 16.66 26.13
N MET A 720 -11.35 15.55 25.92
CA MET A 720 -12.43 15.15 26.83
C MET A 720 -11.89 14.86 28.25
N ASP A 721 -10.75 14.18 28.35
CA ASP A 721 -10.03 14.00 29.61
C ASP A 721 -9.59 15.33 30.25
N LEU A 722 -9.20 16.32 29.43
CA LEU A 722 -8.87 17.66 29.91
C LEU A 722 -10.10 18.39 30.46
N PHE A 723 -11.24 18.30 29.78
CA PHE A 723 -12.51 18.86 30.24
C PHE A 723 -12.94 18.29 31.58
N ASN A 724 -12.79 16.97 31.77
CA ASN A 724 -13.05 16.33 33.07
C ASN A 724 -12.17 16.89 34.20
N LYS A 725 -10.87 17.10 33.92
CA LYS A 725 -9.92 17.68 34.89
C LYS A 725 -10.23 19.14 35.20
N ALA A 726 -10.58 19.92 34.20
CA ALA A 726 -10.97 21.32 34.38
C ALA A 726 -12.17 21.44 35.32
N GLU A 727 -13.18 20.62 35.11
CA GLU A 727 -14.39 20.58 35.96
C GLU A 727 -14.09 20.15 37.40
N ALA A 728 -13.28 19.09 37.57
CA ALA A 728 -12.89 18.61 38.89
C ALA A 728 -12.09 19.65 39.70
N ASN A 729 -11.21 20.41 39.04
CA ASN A 729 -10.44 21.46 39.68
C ASN A 729 -11.31 22.66 40.08
N ASP A 730 -12.26 23.06 39.23
CA ASP A 730 -13.20 24.14 39.51
C ASP A 730 -14.08 23.81 40.72
N SER A 731 -14.60 22.58 40.75
CA SER A 731 -15.37 22.02 41.88
C SER A 731 -14.58 21.96 43.19
N ALA A 732 -13.25 21.76 43.13
CA ALA A 732 -12.39 21.73 44.31
C ALA A 732 -12.00 23.14 44.81
N SER A 733 -12.17 24.18 43.98
CA SER A 733 -11.76 25.56 44.27
C SER A 733 -12.90 26.46 44.75
N SER A 734 -14.15 26.00 44.67
CA SER A 734 -15.34 26.75 45.06
C SER A 734 -15.76 26.43 46.51
N ASP A 735 -15.44 27.33 47.46
CA ASP A 735 -15.91 27.28 48.87
C ASP A 735 -17.39 27.68 49.03
N PHE A 736 -18.07 28.08 47.95
CA PHE A 736 -19.46 28.52 47.95
C PHE A 736 -20.30 27.55 47.13
N VAL A 737 -21.11 26.74 47.83
CA VAL A 737 -22.21 25.97 47.24
C VAL A 737 -23.30 26.96 46.84
N GLU A 738 -23.15 27.57 45.68
CA GLU A 738 -24.29 28.18 45.01
C GLU A 738 -25.00 27.08 44.21
N THR A 739 -26.30 27.00 44.43
CA THR A 739 -27.21 26.00 43.88
C THR A 739 -27.23 26.04 42.36
N LEU A 740 -26.28 25.38 41.71
CA LEU A 740 -26.52 24.80 40.40
C LEU A 740 -27.47 23.63 40.64
N ASP A 741 -28.67 23.72 40.07
CA ASP A 741 -29.62 22.62 40.06
C ASP A 741 -28.87 21.34 39.68
N LYS A 742 -28.93 20.33 40.57
CA LYS A 742 -28.16 19.07 40.50
C LYS A 742 -28.53 18.16 39.30
N GLU A 743 -29.16 18.70 38.27
CA GLU A 743 -29.68 17.97 37.10
C GLU A 743 -29.10 18.41 35.75
N ASP A 744 -28.16 19.37 35.69
CA ASP A 744 -27.55 19.78 34.41
C ASP A 744 -26.42 18.82 33.96
N PHE A 745 -26.48 18.36 32.71
CA PHE A 745 -25.49 17.42 32.15
C PHE A 745 -24.12 18.04 31.92
N LEU A 746 -23.98 19.36 32.06
CA LEU A 746 -22.71 20.06 31.90
C LEU A 746 -21.63 19.60 32.90
N SER A 747 -22.03 19.17 34.10
CA SER A 747 -21.10 18.66 35.14
C SER A 747 -20.78 17.16 34.97
N TRP A 748 -21.45 16.47 34.05
CA TRP A 748 -21.25 15.04 33.84
C TRP A 748 -19.91 14.77 33.15
N PRO A 749 -19.12 13.80 33.64
CA PRO A 749 -17.81 13.52 33.06
C PRO A 749 -17.94 12.82 31.70
N TRP A 750 -17.03 13.17 30.79
CA TRP A 750 -16.86 12.55 29.49
C TRP A 750 -16.13 11.22 29.56
N ASP A 751 -16.58 10.23 28.80
CA ASP A 751 -15.84 9.03 28.45
C ASP A 751 -15.52 9.04 26.94
N SER A 752 -14.47 8.31 26.55
CA SER A 752 -14.06 8.18 25.15
C SER A 752 -13.93 6.71 24.75
N ALA A 753 -14.44 6.35 23.57
CA ALA A 753 -14.37 4.99 23.03
C ALA A 753 -14.02 4.95 21.54
N MET A 754 -13.22 3.95 21.14
CA MET A 754 -13.03 3.56 19.74
C MET A 754 -13.90 2.34 19.44
N VAL A 755 -14.61 2.35 18.30
CA VAL A 755 -15.48 1.27 17.87
C VAL A 755 -15.16 0.90 16.42
N GLN A 756 -14.75 -0.33 16.17
CA GLN A 756 -14.60 -0.86 14.82
C GLN A 756 -14.85 -2.37 14.83
N SER A 757 -15.44 -2.89 13.76
CA SER A 757 -15.67 -4.34 13.61
C SER A 757 -14.45 -5.10 13.08
N VAL A 758 -13.34 -4.37 12.85
CA VAL A 758 -12.09 -4.85 12.28
C VAL A 758 -10.95 -4.83 13.28
N THR A 759 -9.87 -5.56 12.95
CA THR A 759 -8.66 -5.65 13.77
C THR A 759 -7.89 -4.33 13.84
N ASP A 760 -7.34 -4.01 15.01
CA ASP A 760 -6.40 -2.91 15.27
C ASP A 760 -4.93 -3.36 15.15
N GLN A 761 -4.68 -4.61 14.78
CA GLN A 761 -3.32 -5.15 14.71
C GLN A 761 -2.58 -4.73 13.44
N PHE A 762 -3.30 -4.22 12.42
CA PHE A 762 -2.69 -3.75 11.20
C PHE A 762 -1.85 -2.50 11.46
N ASP A 763 -0.59 -2.55 11.00
CA ASP A 763 0.35 -1.43 10.97
C ASP A 763 0.41 -0.62 12.28
N SER A 764 0.38 -1.32 13.42
CA SER A 764 0.46 -0.74 14.77
C SER A 764 -0.67 0.23 15.14
N GLN A 765 -1.86 0.09 14.55
CA GLN A 765 -3.04 0.86 14.96
C GLN A 765 -3.30 0.77 16.48
N TYR A 766 -3.13 -0.38 17.12
CA TYR A 766 -3.27 -0.52 18.58
C TYR A 766 -2.39 0.46 19.39
N THR A 767 -1.17 0.76 18.91
CA THR A 767 -0.30 1.76 19.54
C THR A 767 -0.77 3.17 19.23
N LEU A 768 -1.24 3.39 17.99
CA LEU A 768 -1.80 4.66 17.57
C LEU A 768 -3.04 5.02 18.40
N ASP A 769 -3.97 4.10 18.60
CA ASP A 769 -5.21 4.30 19.36
C ASP A 769 -4.94 4.61 20.84
N ASP A 770 -3.93 3.96 21.44
CA ASP A 770 -3.45 4.27 22.79
C ASP A 770 -2.85 5.69 22.85
N GLN A 771 -2.00 6.06 21.89
CA GLN A 771 -1.42 7.40 21.80
C GLN A 771 -2.46 8.49 21.53
N ILE A 772 -3.54 8.21 20.77
CA ILE A 772 -4.68 9.09 20.58
C ILE A 772 -5.48 9.27 21.89
N GLY A 773 -5.44 8.27 22.78
CA GLY A 773 -6.03 8.33 24.13
C GLY A 773 -7.29 7.49 24.32
N PHE A 774 -7.55 6.49 23.46
CA PHE A 774 -8.71 5.62 23.62
C PHE A 774 -8.47 4.53 24.66
N ARG A 775 -9.13 4.67 25.82
CA ARG A 775 -9.08 3.68 26.92
C ARG A 775 -10.10 2.56 26.78
N THR A 776 -11.25 2.87 26.18
CA THR A 776 -12.31 1.89 25.88
C THR A 776 -12.28 1.60 24.39
N GLN A 777 -12.18 0.33 24.02
CA GLN A 777 -12.10 -0.09 22.62
C GLN A 777 -13.01 -1.29 22.39
N ILE A 778 -13.88 -1.20 21.38
CA ILE A 778 -14.70 -2.30 20.88
C ILE A 778 -14.14 -2.63 19.50
N LEU A 779 -13.46 -3.76 19.40
CA LEU A 779 -12.69 -4.17 18.22
C LEU A 779 -13.11 -5.56 17.76
N GLU A 780 -12.59 -6.03 16.63
CA GLU A 780 -12.76 -7.43 16.21
C GLU A 780 -12.43 -8.44 17.32
N SER A 781 -11.40 -8.20 18.12
CA SER A 781 -11.03 -9.06 19.26
C SER A 781 -12.08 -9.07 20.37
N THR A 782 -12.79 -7.96 20.59
CA THR A 782 -13.93 -7.89 21.51
C THR A 782 -15.09 -8.71 20.97
N LEU A 783 -15.39 -8.59 19.67
CA LEU A 783 -16.48 -9.30 18.99
C LEU A 783 -16.24 -10.82 18.99
N SER A 784 -15.00 -11.25 18.78
CA SER A 784 -14.59 -12.65 18.76
C SER A 784 -14.46 -13.30 20.15
N ASN A 785 -14.48 -12.52 21.23
CA ASN A 785 -14.27 -13.05 22.58
C ASN A 785 -15.55 -13.74 23.11
N PRO A 786 -15.51 -15.04 23.49
CA PRO A 786 -16.66 -15.76 24.03
C PRO A 786 -17.26 -15.19 25.32
N ALA A 787 -16.50 -14.38 26.06
CA ALA A 787 -16.96 -13.69 27.26
C ALA A 787 -17.73 -12.39 26.97
N SER A 788 -17.74 -11.91 25.73
CA SER A 788 -18.41 -10.68 25.36
C SER A 788 -19.93 -10.82 25.31
N LYS A 789 -20.64 -9.75 25.70
CA LYS A 789 -22.11 -9.75 25.88
C LYS A 789 -22.89 -10.14 24.63
N HIS A 790 -22.42 -9.77 23.44
CA HIS A 790 -23.10 -10.06 22.17
C HIS A 790 -22.41 -11.19 21.38
N TYR A 791 -21.60 -12.03 22.03
CA TYR A 791 -21.04 -13.23 21.41
C TYR A 791 -22.09 -14.34 21.25
N PRO A 792 -22.04 -15.16 20.17
CA PRO A 792 -21.14 -15.03 19.02
C PRO A 792 -21.61 -13.96 18.01
N PRO A 793 -20.68 -13.40 17.20
CA PRO A 793 -21.05 -12.61 16.04
C PRO A 793 -22.04 -13.36 15.15
N LYS A 794 -23.06 -12.66 14.63
CA LYS A 794 -24.15 -13.27 13.87
C LYS A 794 -23.81 -13.39 12.38
N GLU A 795 -22.97 -12.50 11.88
CA GLU A 795 -22.50 -12.46 10.51
C GLU A 795 -21.04 -12.94 10.41
N PRO A 796 -20.66 -13.63 9.32
CA PRO A 796 -19.27 -13.96 9.07
C PRO A 796 -18.44 -12.70 8.77
N LYS A 797 -17.11 -12.85 8.80
CA LYS A 797 -16.18 -11.78 8.42
C LYS A 797 -16.43 -11.37 6.96
N SER A 798 -16.65 -10.08 6.71
CA SER A 798 -16.90 -9.53 5.37
C SER A 798 -15.62 -9.30 4.59
N ASN A 799 -14.51 -9.01 5.28
CA ASN A 799 -13.20 -8.79 4.69
C ASN A 799 -12.08 -9.44 5.52
N TYR A 800 -10.84 -9.33 5.05
CA TYR A 800 -9.67 -9.90 5.72
C TYR A 800 -9.26 -9.17 7.02
N PHE A 801 -9.91 -8.05 7.34
CA PHE A 801 -9.70 -7.32 8.60
C PHE A 801 -10.72 -7.65 9.69
N GLY A 802 -11.93 -8.10 9.36
CA GLY A 802 -12.91 -8.47 10.39
C GLY A 802 -14.36 -8.59 9.92
N TYR A 803 -15.25 -8.33 10.88
CA TYR A 803 -16.70 -8.44 10.72
C TYR A 803 -17.28 -7.20 10.04
N PRO A 804 -18.49 -7.29 9.47
CA PRO A 804 -19.24 -6.10 9.11
C PRO A 804 -19.59 -5.25 10.33
N GLU A 805 -19.79 -3.96 10.10
CA GLU A 805 -19.99 -2.93 11.13
C GLU A 805 -21.28 -3.13 11.95
N THR A 806 -22.22 -3.89 11.38
CA THR A 806 -23.45 -4.37 12.04
C THR A 806 -23.16 -5.20 13.29
N GLU A 807 -22.04 -5.93 13.35
CA GLU A 807 -21.65 -6.71 14.53
C GLU A 807 -21.16 -5.82 15.69
N ALA A 808 -20.66 -4.61 15.39
CA ALA A 808 -20.25 -3.64 16.41
C ALA A 808 -21.42 -2.78 16.93
N LEU A 809 -22.52 -2.67 16.16
CA LEU A 809 -23.65 -1.78 16.47
C LEU A 809 -24.33 -2.08 17.83
N PRO A 810 -24.56 -3.35 18.26
CA PRO A 810 -25.12 -3.64 19.58
C PRO A 810 -24.25 -3.16 20.74
N TYR A 811 -22.92 -3.23 20.61
CA TYR A 811 -22.00 -2.72 21.60
C TYR A 811 -22.01 -1.19 21.65
N MET A 812 -22.09 -0.52 20.49
CA MET A 812 -22.23 0.93 20.43
C MET A 812 -23.55 1.39 21.07
N ARG A 813 -24.66 0.68 20.83
CA ARG A 813 -25.93 0.92 21.51
C ARG A 813 -25.80 0.83 23.03
N ASP A 814 -25.10 -0.19 23.52
CA ASP A 814 -24.86 -0.37 24.96
C ASP A 814 -24.01 0.76 25.57
N LEU A 815 -23.04 1.31 24.84
CA LEU A 815 -22.27 2.47 25.27
C LEU A 815 -23.20 3.67 25.53
N PHE A 816 -24.01 4.06 24.55
CA PHE A 816 -24.94 5.19 24.68
C PHE A 816 -25.99 4.96 25.78
N ALA A 817 -26.55 3.74 25.86
CA ALA A 817 -27.52 3.40 26.88
C ALA A 817 -26.91 3.47 28.30
N SER A 818 -25.69 2.96 28.45
CA SER A 818 -24.98 2.93 29.73
C SER A 818 -24.52 4.32 30.16
N ALA A 819 -24.02 5.14 29.24
CA ALA A 819 -23.63 6.53 29.54
C ALA A 819 -24.81 7.36 30.05
N LYS A 820 -25.99 7.20 29.43
CA LYS A 820 -27.22 7.86 29.88
C LYS A 820 -27.63 7.41 31.29
N GLN A 821 -27.56 6.12 31.59
CA GLN A 821 -27.88 5.58 32.92
C GLN A 821 -26.89 6.03 34.00
N GLN A 822 -25.62 6.21 33.64
CA GLN A 822 -24.54 6.54 34.56
C GLN A 822 -24.26 8.04 34.65
N GLN A 823 -25.08 8.90 34.03
CA GLN A 823 -24.87 10.35 33.98
C GLN A 823 -23.47 10.68 33.44
N ARG A 824 -23.13 10.08 32.30
CA ARG A 824 -21.88 10.29 31.56
C ARG A 824 -22.15 10.90 30.20
N ARG A 825 -21.12 11.56 29.67
CA ARG A 825 -21.08 12.09 28.29
C ARG A 825 -20.16 11.22 27.45
N LEU A 826 -20.39 11.12 26.15
CA LEU A 826 -19.58 10.27 25.27
C LEU A 826 -18.93 11.04 24.14
N PHE A 827 -17.64 10.77 23.93
CA PHE A 827 -16.99 10.87 22.63
C PHE A 827 -16.75 9.47 22.06
N VAL A 828 -17.35 9.15 20.92
CA VAL A 828 -17.14 7.86 20.25
C VAL A 828 -16.52 8.11 18.89
N SER A 829 -15.41 7.44 18.59
CA SER A 829 -14.88 7.31 17.23
C SER A 829 -15.28 5.96 16.67
N HIS A 830 -15.88 5.93 15.49
CA HIS A 830 -16.27 4.72 14.79
C HIS A 830 -15.65 4.67 13.40
N LEU A 831 -14.96 3.59 13.06
CA LEU A 831 -14.42 3.35 11.71
C LEU A 831 -15.26 2.29 11.00
N THR A 832 -15.81 2.63 9.83
CA THR A 832 -16.41 1.64 8.91
C THR A 832 -15.31 0.91 8.14
N SER A 833 -15.62 -0.20 7.48
CA SER A 833 -14.66 -1.06 6.78
C SER A 833 -15.18 -1.71 5.50
N THR A 834 -16.50 -1.77 5.29
CA THR A 834 -17.12 -2.53 4.20
C THR A 834 -16.77 -1.98 2.80
N PRO A 835 -16.66 -0.65 2.58
CA PRO A 835 -16.16 -0.14 1.31
C PRO A 835 -14.65 -0.34 1.08
N HIS A 836 -13.91 -0.99 1.98
CA HIS A 836 -12.54 -1.41 1.72
C HIS A 836 -12.50 -2.58 0.72
N HIS A 837 -11.43 -2.68 -0.09
CA HIS A 837 -11.19 -3.85 -0.94
C HIS A 837 -11.25 -5.14 -0.09
N PRO A 838 -12.02 -6.18 -0.48
CA PRO A 838 -12.51 -6.48 -1.83
C PRO A 838 -13.95 -6.03 -2.13
N PHE A 839 -14.47 -5.02 -1.43
CA PHE A 839 -15.83 -4.49 -1.61
C PHE A 839 -16.92 -5.54 -1.38
N ALA A 840 -16.77 -6.30 -0.29
CA ALA A 840 -17.66 -7.40 0.05
C ALA A 840 -18.73 -6.97 1.06
N THR A 841 -19.99 -7.03 0.64
CA THR A 841 -21.14 -6.89 1.54
C THR A 841 -21.45 -8.23 2.25
N PRO A 842 -22.01 -8.22 3.47
CA PRO A 842 -22.47 -9.44 4.15
C PRO A 842 -23.50 -10.22 3.34
N GLU A 843 -23.46 -11.55 3.40
CA GLU A 843 -24.44 -12.41 2.69
C GLU A 843 -25.88 -12.16 3.16
N SER A 844 -26.05 -11.87 4.45
CA SER A 844 -27.32 -11.50 5.10
C SER A 844 -27.94 -10.21 4.57
N TRP A 845 -27.17 -9.32 3.94
CA TRP A 845 -27.68 -8.07 3.36
C TRP A 845 -28.61 -8.32 2.17
N GLY A 846 -28.45 -9.45 1.49
CA GLY A 846 -29.33 -9.89 0.40
C GLY A 846 -28.68 -9.82 -0.98
N GLU A 847 -29.54 -9.73 -2.00
CA GLU A 847 -29.10 -9.78 -3.40
C GLU A 847 -28.40 -8.48 -3.81
N LYS A 848 -27.21 -8.62 -4.41
CA LYS A 848 -26.43 -7.50 -4.92
C LYS A 848 -27.07 -6.96 -6.20
N GLU A 849 -27.18 -5.64 -6.28
CA GLU A 849 -27.68 -4.95 -7.48
C GLU A 849 -26.54 -4.82 -8.50
N SER A 850 -26.85 -4.94 -9.79
CA SER A 850 -25.88 -4.60 -10.84
C SER A 850 -26.24 -3.25 -11.45
N TYR A 851 -25.37 -2.27 -11.21
CA TYR A 851 -25.46 -0.89 -11.65
C TYR A 851 -24.75 -0.65 -12.98
N LEU A 852 -23.75 -1.48 -13.31
CA LEU A 852 -23.10 -1.48 -14.61
C LEU A 852 -23.66 -2.59 -15.50
N ARG A 853 -23.74 -2.34 -16.81
CA ARG A 853 -24.21 -3.38 -17.73
C ARG A 853 -23.21 -4.54 -17.80
N ARG A 854 -23.61 -5.70 -17.27
CA ARG A 854 -22.86 -6.96 -17.42
C ARG A 854 -22.57 -7.27 -18.89
N LYS A 855 -21.29 -7.35 -19.23
CA LYS A 855 -20.84 -7.86 -20.54
C LYS A 855 -20.74 -9.38 -20.43
N ARG A 856 -21.38 -10.10 -21.36
CA ARG A 856 -21.59 -11.57 -21.35
C ARG A 856 -20.32 -12.44 -21.20
N TYR A 857 -19.12 -11.83 -21.26
CA TYR A 857 -17.82 -12.50 -21.19
C TYR A 857 -16.74 -11.66 -20.45
N GLN A 858 -17.12 -10.69 -19.60
CA GLN A 858 -16.17 -9.93 -18.76
C GLN A 858 -16.49 -10.09 -17.27
N PRO A 859 -15.45 -10.13 -16.40
CA PRO A 859 -15.64 -10.11 -14.94
C PRO A 859 -16.55 -8.97 -14.53
N GLU A 860 -17.22 -9.17 -13.40
CA GLU A 860 -17.94 -8.08 -12.75
C GLU A 860 -16.97 -6.95 -12.46
N ASP A 861 -17.42 -5.73 -12.69
CA ASP A 861 -16.60 -4.54 -12.50
C ASP A 861 -16.46 -4.29 -10.99
N GLU A 862 -15.24 -4.12 -10.49
CA GLU A 862 -14.98 -3.81 -9.08
C GLU A 862 -15.72 -2.55 -8.64
N PHE A 863 -15.93 -1.62 -9.57
CA PHE A 863 -16.72 -0.42 -9.30
C PHE A 863 -18.20 -0.76 -9.00
N ASP A 864 -18.75 -1.80 -9.63
CA ASP A 864 -20.12 -2.29 -9.35
C ASP A 864 -20.23 -2.85 -7.92
N HIS A 865 -19.19 -3.59 -7.47
CA HIS A 865 -19.11 -4.09 -6.10
C HIS A 865 -18.95 -2.96 -5.08
N TYR A 866 -18.10 -1.97 -5.39
CA TYR A 866 -17.95 -0.77 -4.59
C TYR A 866 -19.29 -0.02 -4.43
N LEU A 867 -20.07 0.17 -5.50
CA LEU A 867 -21.39 0.82 -5.41
C LEU A 867 -22.34 0.07 -4.46
N ASN A 868 -22.32 -1.27 -4.45
CA ASN A 868 -23.09 -2.05 -3.47
C ASN A 868 -22.61 -1.81 -2.03
N THR A 869 -21.30 -1.71 -1.80
CA THR A 869 -20.79 -1.38 -0.46
C THR A 869 -21.12 0.04 -0.01
N ILE A 870 -21.19 1.00 -0.94
CA ILE A 870 -21.65 2.36 -0.67
C ILE A 870 -23.12 2.36 -0.24
N LYS A 871 -23.97 1.60 -0.95
CA LYS A 871 -25.38 1.45 -0.56
C LYS A 871 -25.52 0.79 0.82
N TYR A 872 -24.78 -0.29 1.06
CA TYR A 872 -24.74 -0.95 2.37
C TYR A 872 -24.33 0.03 3.48
N GLN A 873 -23.28 0.83 3.25
CA GLN A 873 -22.83 1.84 4.20
C GLN A 873 -23.89 2.92 4.45
N ASP A 874 -24.58 3.39 3.40
CA ASP A 874 -25.66 4.37 3.54
C ASP A 874 -26.83 3.83 4.39
N GLU A 875 -27.23 2.58 4.18
CA GLU A 875 -28.22 1.88 5.01
C GLU A 875 -27.71 1.61 6.43
N TYR A 876 -26.41 1.39 6.62
CA TYR A 876 -25.81 1.27 7.94
C TYR A 876 -25.90 2.59 8.71
N LEU A 877 -25.68 3.74 8.05
CA LEU A 877 -25.87 5.05 8.66
C LEU A 877 -27.32 5.25 9.12
N ASP A 878 -28.31 4.83 8.33
CA ASP A 878 -29.72 4.84 8.74
C ASP A 878 -29.93 4.06 10.06
N ARG A 879 -29.30 2.89 10.19
CA ARG A 879 -29.34 2.08 11.42
C ARG A 879 -28.64 2.75 12.60
N VAL A 880 -27.54 3.46 12.39
CA VAL A 880 -26.84 4.20 13.46
C VAL A 880 -27.72 5.33 13.99
N PHE A 881 -28.33 6.12 13.10
CA PHE A 881 -29.25 7.20 13.51
C PHE A 881 -30.52 6.64 14.17
N GLY A 882 -31.07 5.54 13.66
CA GLY A 882 -32.17 4.82 14.29
C GLY A 882 -31.81 4.30 15.69
N MET A 883 -30.60 3.74 15.87
CA MET A 883 -30.10 3.31 17.18
C MET A 883 -29.98 4.47 18.17
N LEU A 884 -29.48 5.63 17.73
CA LEU A 884 -29.41 6.83 18.57
C LEU A 884 -30.80 7.33 18.95
N ASP A 885 -31.79 7.26 18.05
CA ASP A 885 -33.18 7.63 18.36
C ASP A 885 -33.84 6.66 19.35
N ASP A 886 -33.64 5.35 19.16
CA ASP A 886 -34.14 4.30 20.04
C ASP A 886 -33.65 4.44 21.49
N VAL A 887 -32.37 4.80 21.67
CA VAL A 887 -31.79 5.06 23.00
C VAL A 887 -32.22 6.44 23.54
N GLY A 888 -32.80 7.28 22.68
CA GLY A 888 -33.17 8.66 22.97
C GLY A 888 -31.93 9.53 23.22
N ALA A 889 -30.89 9.34 22.41
CA ALA A 889 -29.63 10.09 22.43
C ALA A 889 -29.44 10.96 21.16
N LEU A 890 -30.23 10.74 20.11
CA LEU A 890 -30.09 11.45 18.82
C LEU A 890 -30.17 12.99 18.97
N ASN A 891 -31.12 13.49 19.75
CA ASN A 891 -31.30 14.94 19.96
C ASN A 891 -30.20 15.61 20.79
N GLU A 892 -29.29 14.82 21.38
CA GLU A 892 -28.23 15.29 22.27
C GLU A 892 -26.82 14.94 21.73
N THR A 893 -26.73 14.36 20.52
CA THR A 893 -25.49 13.83 19.96
C THR A 893 -25.14 14.54 18.67
N LEU A 894 -23.97 15.18 18.63
CA LEU A 894 -23.38 15.67 17.39
C LEU A 894 -22.75 14.49 16.65
N VAL A 895 -23.29 14.14 15.49
CA VAL A 895 -22.72 13.12 14.62
C VAL A 895 -21.84 13.78 13.57
N VAL A 896 -20.54 13.49 13.60
CA VAL A 896 -19.56 13.98 12.63
C VAL A 896 -19.26 12.84 11.65
N LEU A 897 -19.56 13.03 10.37
CA LEU A 897 -19.28 12.06 9.31
C LEU A 897 -18.12 12.58 8.48
N VAL A 898 -17.09 11.77 8.27
CA VAL A 898 -15.92 12.14 7.46
C VAL A 898 -15.43 10.94 6.67
N GLY A 899 -15.15 11.09 5.38
CA GLY A 899 -14.44 10.05 4.62
C GLY A 899 -12.97 10.02 5.02
N ASP A 900 -12.37 8.84 5.19
CA ASP A 900 -10.93 8.73 5.42
C ASP A 900 -10.14 9.16 4.18
N HIS A 901 -10.52 8.62 3.01
CA HIS A 901 -10.01 8.93 1.69
C HIS A 901 -10.97 8.48 0.59
N GLY A 902 -10.70 8.88 -0.65
CA GLY A 902 -11.42 8.40 -1.83
C GLY A 902 -10.78 7.14 -2.46
N LEU A 903 -11.22 6.79 -3.67
CA LEU A 903 -10.67 5.64 -4.40
C LEU A 903 -10.83 5.79 -5.93
N ALA A 904 -9.73 5.62 -6.66
CA ALA A 904 -9.70 5.66 -8.12
C ALA A 904 -9.90 4.25 -8.73
N PHE A 905 -10.96 4.11 -9.54
CA PHE A 905 -11.29 2.88 -10.28
C PHE A 905 -10.96 2.95 -11.78
N ALA A 906 -10.88 4.16 -12.31
CA ALA A 906 -10.52 4.43 -13.70
C ALA A 906 -9.73 5.73 -13.74
N THR A 907 -8.49 5.63 -14.20
CA THR A 907 -7.60 6.76 -14.46
C THR A 907 -7.14 6.72 -15.92
N PRO A 908 -6.65 7.83 -16.48
CA PRO A 908 -6.18 7.86 -17.88
C PRO A 908 -5.02 6.91 -18.16
N ASP A 909 -4.19 6.62 -17.16
CA ASP A 909 -3.08 5.68 -17.26
C ASP A 909 -3.46 4.23 -16.92
N GLY A 910 -4.73 3.98 -16.57
CA GLY A 910 -5.25 2.65 -16.25
C GLY A 910 -4.91 2.17 -14.82
N SER A 911 -4.25 3.00 -14.02
CA SER A 911 -4.03 2.72 -12.59
C SER A 911 -5.35 2.61 -11.82
N LYS A 912 -5.38 1.67 -10.88
CA LYS A 912 -6.46 1.50 -9.91
C LYS A 912 -5.84 1.52 -8.51
N SER A 913 -6.63 1.86 -7.49
CA SER A 913 -6.23 1.99 -6.07
C SER A 913 -5.73 3.37 -5.63
N THR A 914 -5.57 3.50 -4.31
CA THR A 914 -4.93 4.65 -3.64
C THR A 914 -3.41 4.57 -3.62
N PHE A 915 -2.82 3.41 -3.94
CA PHE A 915 -1.37 3.18 -3.81
C PHE A 915 -0.58 3.96 -4.87
N GLU A 916 0.25 4.90 -4.41
CA GLU A 916 1.07 5.84 -5.19
C GLU A 916 0.29 6.58 -6.29
N ASN A 917 -1.04 6.61 -6.20
CA ASN A 917 -1.91 7.16 -7.21
C ASN A 917 -2.37 8.58 -6.84
N GLY A 918 -1.82 9.58 -7.52
CA GLY A 918 -2.13 11.00 -7.31
C GLY A 918 -3.45 11.50 -7.92
N HIS A 919 -4.32 10.61 -8.42
CA HIS A 919 -5.57 10.99 -9.05
C HIS A 919 -6.58 11.65 -8.08
N VAL A 920 -7.28 12.70 -8.52
CA VAL A 920 -8.22 13.49 -7.68
C VAL A 920 -9.26 12.65 -6.92
N ALA A 921 -9.71 11.54 -7.51
CA ALA A 921 -10.69 10.64 -6.92
C ALA A 921 -10.25 10.01 -5.58
N ASN A 922 -8.96 10.04 -5.25
CA ASN A 922 -8.42 9.54 -3.98
C ASN A 922 -8.53 10.57 -2.83
N PHE A 923 -8.87 11.84 -3.11
CA PHE A 923 -8.72 12.92 -2.12
C PHE A 923 -10.01 13.59 -1.68
N ALA A 924 -10.99 13.78 -2.57
CA ALA A 924 -12.25 14.45 -2.23
C ALA A 924 -13.14 13.52 -1.39
N ILE A 925 -13.48 13.95 -0.17
CA ILE A 925 -14.18 13.15 0.84
C ILE A 925 -15.44 13.87 1.35
N PRO A 926 -16.46 13.16 1.86
CA PRO A 926 -17.52 13.79 2.64
C PRO A 926 -17.00 14.34 3.97
N LEU A 927 -17.62 15.42 4.43
CA LEU A 927 -17.45 15.96 5.77
C LEU A 927 -18.74 16.69 6.21
N LEU A 928 -19.36 16.22 7.29
CA LEU A 928 -20.65 16.71 7.77
C LEU A 928 -20.71 16.72 9.31
N PHE A 929 -21.28 17.79 9.87
CA PHE A 929 -21.61 17.91 11.30
C PHE A 929 -23.13 17.89 11.46
N ALA A 930 -23.71 16.73 11.75
CA ALA A 930 -25.15 16.52 11.83
C ALA A 930 -25.66 16.58 13.28
N HIS A 931 -26.72 17.36 13.49
CA HIS A 931 -27.44 17.44 14.77
C HIS A 931 -28.85 17.98 14.53
N PRO A 932 -29.92 17.40 15.11
CA PRO A 932 -31.30 17.82 14.85
C PRO A 932 -31.59 19.30 15.12
N ALA A 933 -30.90 19.90 16.10
CA ALA A 933 -31.05 21.31 16.45
C ALA A 933 -30.19 22.29 15.61
N LEU A 934 -29.20 21.81 14.84
CA LEU A 934 -28.34 22.68 14.04
C LEU A 934 -29.01 23.07 12.70
N PRO A 935 -28.84 24.30 12.22
CA PRO A 935 -29.36 24.71 10.91
C PRO A 935 -28.65 23.96 9.78
N ARG A 936 -29.32 23.80 8.65
CA ARG A 936 -28.67 23.34 7.42
C ARG A 936 -27.76 24.43 6.88
N LEU A 937 -26.48 24.11 6.74
CA LEU A 937 -25.47 25.01 6.16
C LEU A 937 -24.64 24.24 5.12
N GLN A 938 -24.38 24.88 3.98
CA GLN A 938 -23.50 24.37 2.93
C GLN A 938 -22.24 25.22 2.89
N ILE A 939 -21.08 24.62 3.17
CA ILE A 939 -19.78 25.27 3.13
C ILE A 939 -19.06 24.82 1.85
N SER A 940 -18.85 25.75 0.92
CA SER A 940 -18.21 25.47 -0.36
C SER A 940 -16.68 25.61 -0.35
N SER A 941 -16.10 26.17 0.72
CA SER A 941 -14.64 26.33 0.83
C SER A 941 -13.95 24.97 0.90
N GLN A 942 -12.79 24.85 0.26
CA GLN A 942 -11.93 23.69 0.46
C GLN A 942 -11.33 23.71 1.87
N THR A 943 -11.27 22.54 2.49
CA THR A 943 -10.72 22.33 3.83
C THR A 943 -10.19 20.92 3.97
N THR A 944 -9.49 20.66 5.08
CA THR A 944 -8.93 19.36 5.44
C THR A 944 -9.47 18.89 6.80
N PRO A 945 -9.46 17.58 7.08
CA PRO A 945 -9.89 17.04 8.38
C PRO A 945 -9.17 17.63 9.60
N THR A 946 -8.00 18.26 9.41
CA THR A 946 -7.30 19.03 10.46
C THR A 946 -8.17 20.11 11.12
N SER A 947 -9.21 20.56 10.43
CA SER A 947 -10.19 21.55 10.92
C SER A 947 -11.34 20.93 11.74
N ILE A 948 -11.46 19.59 11.84
CA ILE A 948 -12.55 18.92 12.57
C ILE A 948 -12.49 19.24 14.06
N VAL A 949 -11.34 19.00 14.70
CA VAL A 949 -11.16 19.26 16.14
C VAL A 949 -11.48 20.70 16.52
N PRO A 950 -10.87 21.75 15.91
CA PRO A 950 -11.24 23.13 16.24
C PRO A 950 -12.70 23.45 15.94
N THR A 951 -13.32 22.85 14.92
CA THR A 951 -14.75 23.06 14.64
C THR A 951 -15.65 22.45 15.72
N ILE A 952 -15.35 21.24 16.22
CA ILE A 952 -16.07 20.62 17.33
C ILE A 952 -15.94 21.49 18.58
N LEU A 953 -14.72 21.93 18.92
CA LEU A 953 -14.49 22.76 20.10
C LEU A 953 -15.22 24.11 20.03
N ASP A 954 -15.21 24.75 18.86
CA ASP A 954 -15.92 26.02 18.66
C ASP A 954 -17.43 25.80 18.74
N LEU A 955 -17.98 24.77 18.09
CA LEU A 955 -19.40 24.41 18.19
C LEU A 955 -19.81 24.19 19.66
N LEU A 956 -19.05 23.40 20.42
CA LEU A 956 -19.32 23.13 21.84
C LEU A 956 -19.25 24.42 22.68
N ALA A 957 -18.32 25.33 22.39
CA ALA A 957 -18.17 26.60 23.10
C ALA A 957 -19.25 27.66 22.76
N GLN A 958 -19.77 27.64 21.53
CA GLN A 958 -20.85 28.53 21.10
C GLN A 958 -22.24 28.06 21.54
N THR A 959 -22.39 26.78 21.86
CA THR A 959 -23.66 26.16 22.24
C THR A 959 -23.78 25.98 23.76
N HIS A 960 -24.95 25.57 24.25
CA HIS A 960 -25.14 25.21 25.67
C HIS A 960 -24.59 23.80 25.93
N SER A 961 -23.28 23.61 25.74
CA SER A 961 -22.64 22.28 25.72
C SER A 961 -21.41 22.16 26.62
N LEU A 962 -20.84 23.26 27.12
CA LEU A 962 -19.68 23.24 28.01
C LEU A 962 -19.97 24.07 29.27
N SER A 963 -19.49 23.59 30.42
CA SER A 963 -19.43 24.38 31.64
C SER A 963 -18.47 25.59 31.50
N GLY A 964 -18.45 26.51 32.46
CA GLY A 964 -17.53 27.65 32.45
C GLY A 964 -16.04 27.23 32.40
N ALA A 965 -15.68 26.22 33.20
CA ALA A 965 -14.32 25.67 33.23
C ALA A 965 -13.94 24.99 31.91
N GLN A 966 -14.84 24.17 31.36
CA GLN A 966 -14.63 23.50 30.08
C GLN A 966 -14.55 24.49 28.90
N LYS A 967 -15.42 25.51 28.90
CA LYS A 967 -15.41 26.58 27.89
C LYS A 967 -14.10 27.37 27.93
N THR A 968 -13.59 27.66 29.13
CA THR A 968 -12.26 28.28 29.30
C THR A 968 -11.16 27.42 28.71
N ALA A 969 -11.14 26.11 29.00
CA ALA A 969 -10.18 25.18 28.41
C ALA A 969 -10.27 25.14 26.87
N ALA A 970 -11.49 25.12 26.30
CA ALA A 970 -11.71 25.16 24.86
C ALA A 970 -11.17 26.46 24.24
N HIS A 971 -11.43 27.62 24.85
CA HIS A 971 -10.92 28.92 24.39
C HIS A 971 -9.38 28.99 24.39
N HIS A 972 -8.70 28.33 25.33
CA HIS A 972 -7.23 28.25 25.34
C HIS A 972 -6.66 27.29 24.28
N LEU A 973 -7.40 26.26 23.90
CA LEU A 973 -6.98 25.27 22.90
C LEU A 973 -7.20 25.74 21.47
N LEU A 974 -8.33 26.39 21.18
CA LEU A 974 -8.74 26.78 19.83
C LEU A 974 -7.64 27.50 19.01
N PRO A 975 -6.97 28.55 19.52
CA PRO A 975 -5.94 29.26 18.77
C PRO A 975 -4.67 28.44 18.49
N ARG A 976 -4.49 27.32 19.21
CA ARG A 976 -3.31 26.45 19.12
C ARG A 976 -3.46 25.34 18.07
N TYR A 977 -4.66 25.07 17.56
CA TYR A 977 -4.84 24.06 16.51
C TYR A 977 -4.31 24.53 15.16
N GLN A 978 -3.76 23.61 14.36
CA GLN A 978 -3.25 23.94 13.03
C GLN A 978 -4.40 24.30 12.09
N GLY A 979 -5.48 23.51 12.12
CA GLY A 979 -6.72 23.79 11.41
C GLY A 979 -7.46 25.04 11.90
N HIS A 980 -8.50 25.41 11.17
CA HIS A 980 -9.37 26.56 11.46
C HIS A 980 -10.79 26.08 11.80
N SER A 981 -11.62 26.98 12.33
CA SER A 981 -13.02 26.64 12.59
C SER A 981 -13.85 26.73 11.31
N MET A 982 -14.64 25.71 10.99
CA MET A 982 -15.51 25.73 9.82
C MET A 982 -16.86 26.41 10.09
N ILE A 983 -17.17 26.81 11.33
CA ILE A 983 -18.47 27.43 11.65
C ILE A 983 -18.48 28.96 11.54
N ARG A 984 -17.35 29.56 11.15
CA ARG A 984 -17.13 31.01 11.02
C ARG A 984 -16.91 31.41 9.57
N GLU A 985 -17.06 32.70 9.29
CA GLU A 985 -16.70 33.24 7.97
C GLU A 985 -15.25 32.88 7.61
N GLN A 986 -15.04 32.51 6.35
CA GLN A 986 -13.75 32.00 5.85
C GLN A 986 -12.85 33.15 5.38
N LYS A 987 -12.70 34.15 6.26
CA LYS A 987 -11.76 35.27 6.14
C LYS A 987 -10.58 35.00 7.08
N TRP A 988 -9.39 35.36 6.63
CA TRP A 988 -8.16 34.86 7.24
C TRP A 988 -7.36 35.97 7.91
N SER A 989 -6.90 35.64 9.12
CA SER A 989 -5.91 36.38 9.87
C SER A 989 -4.71 35.47 10.14
N VAL A 990 -3.52 36.06 10.32
CA VAL A 990 -2.29 35.32 10.61
C VAL A 990 -1.85 35.68 12.03
N PRO A 991 -1.48 34.70 12.88
CA PRO A 991 -0.91 34.99 14.20
C PRO A 991 0.41 35.75 14.09
N VAL A 992 0.56 36.82 14.88
CA VAL A 992 1.80 37.61 15.01
C VAL A 992 2.27 37.63 16.46
N THR A 993 3.53 38.01 16.67
CA THR A 993 4.10 38.17 18.01
C THR A 993 3.88 39.57 18.55
N ASP A 994 3.52 39.67 19.83
CA ASP A 994 3.34 40.96 20.50
C ASP A 994 4.69 41.68 20.70
N ARG A 995 4.96 42.75 19.94
CA ARG A 995 6.23 43.52 19.96
C ARG A 995 6.31 44.51 21.14
N ALA A 996 5.90 44.13 22.35
CA ALA A 996 6.28 44.93 23.52
C ALA A 996 7.80 44.75 23.77
N PRO A 997 8.60 45.84 23.92
CA PRO A 997 10.04 45.73 24.12
C PRO A 997 10.33 45.12 25.51
N ARG A 998 10.52 43.80 25.57
CA ARG A 998 10.94 43.13 26.82
C ARG A 998 12.45 43.21 26.96
N HIS A 999 12.90 44.24 27.68
CA HIS A 999 14.11 44.13 28.48
C HIS A 999 13.95 43.02 29.52
N HIS A 1000 15.03 42.25 29.71
CA HIS A 1000 15.30 41.27 30.75
C HIS A 1000 14.87 39.80 30.54
N HIS A 1001 15.91 38.97 30.53
CA HIS A 1001 15.94 37.51 30.56
C HIS A 1001 15.14 36.92 31.73
N HIS A 1002 14.17 36.07 31.44
CA HIS A 1002 13.84 34.88 32.23
C HIS A 1002 13.13 33.84 31.33
N PRO A 1003 13.57 32.57 31.25
CA PRO A 1003 13.00 31.57 30.32
C PRO A 1003 11.63 31.01 30.72
N ASP A 1004 11.14 31.29 31.93
CA ASP A 1004 9.95 30.65 32.51
C ASP A 1004 8.76 31.61 32.73
N ALA A 1005 8.78 32.80 32.11
CA ALA A 1005 7.66 33.72 32.23
C ALA A 1005 6.48 33.25 31.38
N ALA A 1006 5.45 32.73 32.05
CA ALA A 1006 4.14 32.39 31.48
C ALA A 1006 3.65 33.50 30.53
N LEU A 1007 3.18 33.09 29.35
CA LEU A 1007 2.48 33.97 28.43
C LEU A 1007 1.26 34.61 29.13
N PRO A 1008 0.86 35.84 28.76
CA PRO A 1008 -0.27 36.55 29.36
C PRO A 1008 -1.56 35.70 29.38
N ALA A 1009 -2.42 35.97 30.36
CA ALA A 1009 -3.64 35.19 30.68
C ALA A 1009 -4.78 35.34 29.63
N ASP A 1010 -4.61 36.26 28.69
CA ASP A 1010 -5.43 36.51 27.53
C ASP A 1010 -5.00 35.59 26.37
N ALA A 1011 -5.77 34.52 26.16
CA ALA A 1011 -5.51 33.39 25.26
C ALA A 1011 -5.43 33.73 23.76
N SER A 1012 -5.44 35.00 23.37
CA SER A 1012 -5.41 35.45 21.98
C SER A 1012 -3.99 35.84 21.57
N PHE A 1013 -3.41 35.12 20.61
CA PHE A 1013 -2.27 35.67 19.87
C PHE A 1013 -2.77 36.90 19.10
N PRO A 1014 -2.05 38.05 19.12
CA PRO A 1014 -2.41 39.13 18.23
C PRO A 1014 -2.39 38.60 16.79
N THR A 1015 -3.36 38.97 15.98
CA THR A 1015 -3.42 38.57 14.57
C THR A 1015 -3.35 39.80 13.67
N THR A 1016 -3.00 39.58 12.40
CA THR A 1016 -3.06 40.61 11.37
C THR A 1016 -3.89 40.10 10.19
N ASN A 1017 -4.69 40.98 9.60
CA ASN A 1017 -5.56 40.64 8.47
C ASN A 1017 -4.74 40.17 7.27
N ALA A 1018 -5.10 38.99 6.75
CA ALA A 1018 -4.46 38.36 5.60
C ALA A 1018 -5.49 38.12 4.50
N THR A 1019 -6.10 39.20 4.01
CA THR A 1019 -7.26 39.18 3.09
C THR A 1019 -7.02 38.44 1.77
N THR A 1020 -5.76 38.22 1.38
CA THR A 1020 -5.38 37.53 0.14
C THR A 1020 -4.69 36.18 0.38
N ALA A 1021 -4.51 35.78 1.64
CA ALA A 1021 -3.97 34.47 1.97
C ALA A 1021 -5.08 33.42 1.90
N HIS A 1022 -4.76 32.25 1.36
CA HIS A 1022 -5.69 31.14 1.26
C HIS A 1022 -5.00 29.86 1.75
N PRO A 1023 -5.71 28.98 2.48
CA PRO A 1023 -5.19 27.70 2.93
C PRO A 1023 -4.60 26.87 1.78
N PHE A 1024 -3.40 26.34 2.02
CA PHE A 1024 -2.83 25.24 1.23
C PHE A 1024 -3.22 23.91 1.87
N HIS A 1025 -3.42 22.90 1.03
CA HIS A 1025 -3.76 21.55 1.45
C HIS A 1025 -2.69 20.58 0.96
N PHE A 1026 -2.22 19.73 1.87
CA PHE A 1026 -1.20 18.74 1.65
C PHE A 1026 -1.78 17.37 1.94
N SER A 1027 -1.74 16.48 0.95
CA SER A 1027 -2.28 15.13 1.07
C SER A 1027 -1.22 14.13 0.66
N ILE A 1028 -0.74 13.35 1.63
CA ILE A 1028 0.15 12.23 1.33
C ILE A 1028 -0.63 11.08 0.71
N ILE A 1029 0.03 10.31 -0.14
CA ILE A 1029 -0.59 9.22 -0.88
C ILE A 1029 -0.08 7.89 -0.34
N ASN A 1030 -0.97 6.91 -0.17
CA ASN A 1030 -0.65 5.56 0.29
C ASN A 1030 0.60 5.01 -0.45
N PRO A 1031 1.64 4.53 0.26
CA PRO A 1031 1.71 4.29 1.71
C PRO A 1031 2.16 5.47 2.59
N GLY A 1032 2.52 6.61 2.00
CA GLY A 1032 2.70 7.89 2.72
C GLY A 1032 3.95 8.69 2.33
N GLY A 1033 5.06 8.02 1.99
CA GLY A 1033 6.36 8.63 1.69
C GLY A 1033 6.70 8.75 0.19
N SER A 1034 5.79 8.34 -0.68
CA SER A 1034 6.02 8.22 -2.12
C SER A 1034 5.71 9.50 -2.90
N VAL A 1035 4.53 10.07 -2.67
CA VAL A 1035 3.97 11.17 -3.46
C VAL A 1035 3.13 12.09 -2.56
N LEU A 1036 3.20 13.39 -2.82
CA LEU A 1036 2.47 14.45 -2.12
C LEU A 1036 1.56 15.20 -3.10
N SER A 1037 0.26 15.24 -2.83
CA SER A 1037 -0.69 16.09 -3.54
C SER A 1037 -0.80 17.44 -2.83
N ILE A 1038 -0.73 18.53 -3.60
CA ILE A 1038 -0.77 19.91 -3.13
C ILE A 1038 -1.89 20.65 -3.87
N ALA A 1039 -2.76 21.31 -3.11
CA ALA A 1039 -3.84 22.15 -3.61
C ALA A 1039 -3.95 23.44 -2.78
N GLN A 1040 -4.78 24.39 -3.22
CA GLN A 1040 -5.05 25.64 -2.52
C GLN A 1040 -6.52 26.01 -2.66
N SER A 1041 -7.18 26.45 -1.59
CA SER A 1041 -8.64 26.58 -1.54
C SER A 1041 -9.25 27.56 -2.56
N ALA A 1042 -8.51 28.59 -2.98
CA ALA A 1042 -8.93 29.58 -3.97
C ALA A 1042 -8.35 29.35 -5.38
N SER A 1043 -7.73 28.19 -5.63
CA SER A 1043 -7.07 27.87 -6.88
C SER A 1043 -7.64 26.58 -7.50
N PRO A 1044 -7.86 26.51 -8.82
CA PRO A 1044 -8.24 25.26 -9.48
C PRO A 1044 -7.03 24.33 -9.73
N TYR A 1045 -5.82 24.77 -9.40
CA TYR A 1045 -4.60 24.03 -9.70
C TYR A 1045 -4.31 22.95 -8.66
N ARG A 1046 -3.84 21.80 -9.13
CA ARG A 1046 -3.27 20.73 -8.31
C ARG A 1046 -1.88 20.36 -8.81
N LEU A 1047 -0.99 20.08 -7.85
CA LEU A 1047 0.34 19.53 -8.11
C LEU A 1047 0.49 18.22 -7.34
N VAL A 1048 0.91 17.18 -8.05
CA VAL A 1048 1.34 15.90 -7.49
C VAL A 1048 2.87 15.88 -7.57
N LEU A 1049 3.51 16.04 -6.41
CA LEU A 1049 4.96 16.11 -6.23
C LEU A 1049 5.52 14.72 -5.85
N PRO A 1050 6.42 14.12 -6.65
CA PRO A 1050 7.13 12.92 -6.23
C PRO A 1050 8.06 13.24 -5.06
N LEU A 1051 7.92 12.49 -3.96
CA LEU A 1051 8.81 12.53 -2.82
C LEU A 1051 9.96 11.54 -3.04
N CYS A 1052 10.08 10.49 -2.22
CA CYS A 1052 11.03 9.42 -2.47
C CYS A 1052 10.44 8.41 -3.48
N SER A 1053 10.18 8.81 -4.73
CA SER A 1053 9.58 7.91 -5.74
C SER A 1053 10.12 8.13 -7.16
N THR A 1054 9.70 7.28 -8.09
CA THR A 1054 10.06 7.35 -9.52
C THR A 1054 8.97 7.99 -10.37
N HIS A 1055 7.99 8.65 -9.77
CA HIS A 1055 6.91 9.33 -10.49
C HIS A 1055 7.37 10.66 -11.09
N GLY A 1056 6.73 11.06 -12.21
CA GLY A 1056 6.88 12.42 -12.73
C GLY A 1056 6.08 13.42 -11.91
N LEU A 1057 6.46 14.70 -11.96
CA LEU A 1057 5.60 15.78 -11.49
C LEU A 1057 4.34 15.80 -12.34
N ARG A 1058 3.17 15.87 -11.71
CA ARG A 1058 1.88 15.95 -12.39
C ARG A 1058 1.14 17.21 -11.99
N PHE A 1059 0.79 18.03 -12.97
CA PHE A 1059 0.00 19.26 -12.78
C PHE A 1059 -1.33 19.15 -13.50
N THR A 1060 -2.39 19.60 -12.85
CA THR A 1060 -3.74 19.67 -13.44
C THR A 1060 -4.42 21.00 -13.11
N ASP A 1061 -5.17 21.53 -14.08
CA ASP A 1061 -6.16 22.59 -13.88
C ASP A 1061 -7.56 21.95 -13.82
N THR A 1062 -8.07 21.78 -12.60
CA THR A 1062 -9.32 21.05 -12.35
C THR A 1062 -10.57 21.78 -12.83
N ARG A 1063 -10.48 23.07 -13.19
CA ARG A 1063 -11.62 23.82 -13.73
C ARG A 1063 -11.97 23.36 -15.15
N GLY A 1064 -10.94 23.12 -15.97
CA GLY A 1064 -11.10 22.63 -17.34
C GLY A 1064 -11.04 21.11 -17.45
N ASP A 1065 -10.43 20.45 -16.47
CA ASP A 1065 -10.21 19.00 -16.44
C ASP A 1065 -10.50 18.40 -15.05
N PRO A 1066 -11.78 18.39 -14.61
CA PRO A 1066 -12.16 17.96 -13.25
C PRO A 1066 -11.89 16.47 -12.99
N GLY A 1067 -11.85 15.65 -14.03
CA GLY A 1067 -11.49 14.23 -13.96
C GLY A 1067 -10.01 13.96 -14.20
N GLU A 1068 -9.19 15.01 -14.32
CA GLU A 1068 -7.75 14.94 -14.60
C GLU A 1068 -7.36 13.98 -15.74
N ALA A 1069 -8.11 14.04 -16.84
CA ALA A 1069 -7.94 13.19 -18.00
C ALA A 1069 -6.67 13.52 -18.81
N ALA A 1070 -6.23 14.78 -18.78
CA ALA A 1070 -5.12 15.30 -19.59
C ALA A 1070 -4.13 16.15 -18.75
N PRO A 1071 -3.51 15.55 -17.70
CA PRO A 1071 -2.55 16.25 -16.86
C PRO A 1071 -1.27 16.60 -17.65
N ILE A 1072 -0.57 17.64 -17.21
CA ILE A 1072 0.82 17.87 -17.63
C ILE A 1072 1.72 16.98 -16.75
N ILE A 1073 2.47 16.09 -17.39
CA ILE A 1073 3.47 15.24 -16.72
C ILE A 1073 4.86 15.70 -17.16
N ALA A 1074 5.70 16.03 -16.19
CA ALA A 1074 7.07 16.44 -16.43
C ALA A 1074 8.04 15.76 -15.47
N TRP A 1075 9.29 15.59 -15.91
CA TRP A 1075 10.33 14.88 -15.16
C TRP A 1075 11.36 15.83 -14.53
N SER A 1076 11.11 17.13 -14.60
CA SER A 1076 11.90 18.19 -13.96
C SER A 1076 10.99 19.38 -13.67
N VAL A 1077 11.34 20.17 -12.65
CA VAL A 1077 10.61 21.39 -12.30
C VAL A 1077 10.61 22.37 -13.47
N ASP A 1078 11.77 22.62 -14.10
CA ASP A 1078 11.87 23.54 -15.24
C ASP A 1078 11.00 23.10 -16.43
N GLY A 1079 10.98 21.80 -16.72
CA GLY A 1079 10.11 21.22 -17.75
C GLY A 1079 8.64 21.45 -17.42
N LEU A 1080 8.23 21.17 -16.17
CA LEU A 1080 6.87 21.40 -15.70
C LEU A 1080 6.48 22.86 -15.86
N LEU A 1081 7.28 23.79 -15.34
CA LEU A 1081 6.97 25.22 -15.37
C LEU A 1081 6.89 25.77 -16.79
N LYS A 1082 7.73 25.28 -17.70
CA LYS A 1082 7.68 25.64 -19.12
C LYS A 1082 6.37 25.19 -19.76
N ASP A 1083 5.97 23.94 -19.54
CA ASP A 1083 4.77 23.36 -20.14
C ASP A 1083 3.49 23.96 -19.54
N VAL A 1084 3.46 24.17 -18.21
CA VAL A 1084 2.37 24.88 -17.53
C VAL A 1084 2.25 26.32 -18.04
N ARG A 1085 3.37 27.04 -18.18
CA ARG A 1085 3.35 28.41 -18.71
C ARG A 1085 2.81 28.46 -20.14
N ALA A 1086 3.21 27.50 -20.97
CA ALA A 1086 2.78 27.42 -22.36
C ALA A 1086 1.28 27.10 -22.50
N LYS A 1087 0.74 26.21 -21.65
CA LYS A 1087 -0.65 25.73 -21.74
C LYS A 1087 -1.65 26.55 -20.91
N HIS A 1088 -1.28 26.96 -19.69
CA HIS A 1088 -2.16 27.61 -18.71
C HIS A 1088 -1.73 29.04 -18.33
N GLY A 1089 -0.66 29.56 -18.91
CA GLY A 1089 -0.22 30.95 -18.73
C GLY A 1089 0.71 31.17 -17.52
N ARG A 1090 1.11 32.44 -17.33
CA ARG A 1090 2.15 32.82 -16.36
C ARG A 1090 1.73 32.57 -14.91
N GLU A 1091 0.49 32.90 -14.55
CA GLU A 1091 -0.01 32.76 -13.17
C GLU A 1091 -0.03 31.29 -12.71
N ALA A 1092 -0.50 30.38 -13.57
CA ALA A 1092 -0.46 28.94 -13.30
C ALA A 1092 0.97 28.42 -13.08
N ALA A 1093 1.94 28.91 -13.86
CA ALA A 1093 3.34 28.53 -13.70
C ALA A 1093 3.95 29.12 -12.42
N GLU A 1094 3.59 30.35 -12.04
CA GLU A 1094 4.03 30.94 -10.76
C GLU A 1094 3.43 30.21 -9.56
N TRP A 1095 2.17 29.78 -9.65
CA TRP A 1095 1.53 28.92 -8.64
C TRP A 1095 2.24 27.56 -8.54
N ALA A 1096 2.55 26.92 -9.67
CA ALA A 1096 3.22 25.62 -9.70
C ALA A 1096 4.64 25.68 -9.10
N ASP A 1097 5.40 26.75 -9.37
CA ASP A 1097 6.73 26.96 -8.75
C ASP A 1097 6.61 27.12 -7.22
N LEU A 1098 5.63 27.89 -6.74
CA LEU A 1098 5.35 28.01 -5.31
C LEU A 1098 4.96 26.67 -4.71
N ALA A 1099 4.07 25.90 -5.35
CA ALA A 1099 3.61 24.61 -4.86
C ALA A 1099 4.76 23.60 -4.72
N VAL A 1100 5.69 23.53 -5.68
CA VAL A 1100 6.90 22.68 -5.58
C VAL A 1100 7.74 23.07 -4.35
N ARG A 1101 7.99 24.37 -4.16
CA ARG A 1101 8.80 24.89 -3.04
C ARG A 1101 8.14 24.66 -1.69
N LEU A 1102 6.83 24.91 -1.61
CA LEU A 1102 6.04 24.64 -0.40
C LEU A 1102 6.01 23.15 -0.07
N GLY A 1103 5.86 22.27 -1.07
CA GLY A 1103 5.91 20.83 -0.86
C GLY A 1103 7.24 20.37 -0.27
N GLY A 1104 8.36 20.87 -0.80
CA GLY A 1104 9.69 20.60 -0.26
C GLY A 1104 9.87 21.09 1.17
N TRP A 1105 9.44 22.32 1.47
CA TRP A 1105 9.48 22.85 2.84
C TRP A 1105 8.57 22.07 3.80
N TRP A 1106 7.33 21.82 3.39
CA TRP A 1106 6.33 21.12 4.19
C TRP A 1106 6.85 19.74 4.57
N PHE A 1107 7.37 18.96 3.62
CA PHE A 1107 7.91 17.62 3.88
C PHE A 1107 8.92 17.60 5.05
N TRP A 1108 9.88 18.54 5.05
CA TRP A 1108 10.91 18.60 6.10
C TRP A 1108 10.40 19.22 7.40
N GLU A 1109 9.52 20.23 7.33
CA GLU A 1109 8.92 20.80 8.53
C GLU A 1109 8.05 19.77 9.26
N GLN A 1110 7.26 18.98 8.53
CA GLN A 1110 6.41 17.95 9.14
C GLN A 1110 7.22 16.89 9.85
N ARG A 1111 8.30 16.39 9.23
CA ARG A 1111 9.21 15.45 9.89
C ARG A 1111 9.82 16.06 11.15
N SER A 1112 10.16 17.36 11.13
CA SER A 1112 10.62 18.05 12.33
C SER A 1112 9.54 18.18 13.41
N ARG A 1113 8.26 18.42 13.06
CA ARG A 1113 7.14 18.51 14.02
C ARG A 1113 6.90 17.17 14.72
N TRP A 1114 7.01 16.08 13.98
CA TRP A 1114 6.90 14.72 14.51
C TRP A 1114 8.15 14.24 15.26
N GLY A 1115 9.26 15.00 15.22
CA GLY A 1115 10.54 14.56 15.77
C GLY A 1115 11.14 13.36 15.03
N TYR A 1116 10.84 13.23 13.74
CA TYR A 1116 11.21 12.09 12.91
C TYR A 1116 12.51 12.34 12.14
N HIS A 1117 13.49 11.45 12.33
CA HIS A 1117 14.85 11.60 11.81
C HIS A 1117 15.39 10.36 11.06
N TYR A 1118 14.52 9.42 10.66
CA TYR A 1118 14.88 8.18 9.95
C TYR A 1118 14.63 8.26 8.44
N ALA A 1119 15.04 7.31 7.61
CA ALA A 1119 14.78 7.36 6.16
C ALA A 1119 13.27 7.49 5.83
N ALA A 1120 12.93 8.20 4.74
CA ALA A 1120 11.54 8.54 4.42
C ALA A 1120 10.73 7.40 3.77
N ARG A 1121 11.42 6.52 3.05
CA ARG A 1121 10.91 5.18 2.83
C ARG A 1121 11.42 4.35 3.98
N SER A 1122 10.54 3.62 4.64
CA SER A 1122 10.89 2.58 5.61
C SER A 1122 11.57 1.40 4.89
N THR A 1123 12.70 1.65 4.23
CA THR A 1123 13.60 0.61 3.74
C THR A 1123 14.18 -0.21 4.90
N ASP A 1124 14.06 0.30 6.13
CA ASP A 1124 14.69 -0.19 7.35
C ASP A 1124 13.76 -1.05 8.23
N ARG A 1125 12.49 -1.27 7.83
CA ARG A 1125 11.69 -2.42 8.34
C ARG A 1125 12.22 -3.77 7.79
N GLY A 1126 13.43 -3.78 7.23
CA GLY A 1126 14.23 -4.97 6.99
C GLY A 1126 14.75 -5.58 8.30
N ALA A 1127 14.17 -6.72 8.67
CA ALA A 1127 14.74 -7.79 9.51
C ALA A 1127 15.21 -7.52 10.95
N VAL A 1128 15.47 -6.29 11.41
CA VAL A 1128 15.95 -6.03 12.80
C VAL A 1128 14.88 -5.38 13.68
N GLU A 1129 13.99 -4.57 13.10
CA GLU A 1129 12.79 -4.03 13.76
C GLU A 1129 11.48 -4.71 13.33
N GLY A 1130 11.55 -5.96 12.83
CA GLY A 1130 10.39 -6.83 12.58
C GLY A 1130 9.55 -7.19 13.82
N GLY A 1131 9.73 -6.44 14.91
CA GLY A 1131 8.90 -6.39 16.10
C GLY A 1131 7.82 -5.29 16.09
N GLY A 1132 7.93 -4.27 15.24
CA GLY A 1132 6.98 -3.14 15.11
C GLY A 1132 5.65 -3.47 14.41
N GLY A 1133 5.35 -4.75 14.30
CA GLY A 1133 4.13 -5.36 13.81
C GLY A 1133 3.99 -6.77 14.40
N ARG A 1134 4.53 -7.01 15.61
CA ARG A 1134 4.13 -8.19 16.38
C ARG A 1134 2.64 -8.00 16.63
N ILE A 1135 1.81 -8.85 15.99
CA ILE A 1135 0.53 -9.27 16.59
C ILE A 1135 0.85 -9.46 18.07
N ARG A 1136 0.10 -8.83 18.97
CA ARG A 1136 0.22 -9.13 20.40
C ARG A 1136 -0.01 -10.65 20.55
N LYS A 1137 1.08 -11.42 20.58
CA LYS A 1137 1.04 -12.87 20.77
C LYS A 1137 0.49 -13.07 22.17
N GLU A 1138 -0.66 -13.74 22.27
CA GLU A 1138 -1.35 -13.89 23.55
C GLU A 1138 -0.55 -14.72 24.56
N HIS A 1139 0.49 -15.47 24.12
CA HIS A 1139 1.25 -16.37 24.97
C HIS A 1139 2.76 -16.45 24.72
N TRP A 1140 3.50 -16.76 25.79
CA TRP A 1140 4.97 -16.72 25.87
C TRP A 1140 5.68 -17.86 25.12
N TRP A 1141 5.00 -18.93 24.72
CA TRP A 1141 5.60 -20.02 23.93
C TRP A 1141 5.53 -19.79 22.42
N GLU A 1142 5.01 -18.64 21.99
CA GLU A 1142 5.12 -18.18 20.60
C GLU A 1142 6.40 -17.36 20.35
N THR A 1143 7.39 -17.40 21.26
CA THR A 1143 8.79 -16.99 21.01
C THR A 1143 9.64 -18.20 20.68
#